data_AF-A0A3B0BVL7-F1
#
_entry.id   AF-A0A3B0BVL7-F1
#
_cell.length_a   1.000
_cell.length_b   1.000
_cell.length_c   1.000
_cell.angle_alpha   90.00
_cell.angle_beta   90.00
_cell.angle_gamma   90.00
#
_symmetry.space_group_name_H-M   'P 1'
#
loop_
_entity.id
_entity.type
_entity.pdbx_description
1 polymer ?
#
loop_
_entity_poly.entity_id
_entity_poly.type
_entity_poly.pdbx_seq_one_letter_code
_entity_poly.pdbx_strand_id
1 'polypeptide(L)'
;MLFNILDIEHALLKLRRMSVASLLSRCRFNTHGLVRTAKSKILLVLIICNYLSCIPTLKGQSNEKPNIIFILADDLGYGDTEPYGQKVLKTPNIARMAKEGMKFTDHYAGAPVCAPSRSTLMTGMHTGHTPIRGNRRDMFQGVEAMPHDVRTIAEMFKENSNYTTALFGRWHLGGVFSNSCPHQRGFDHSFGALSKFHKPPNTYYRPDLYKNGELYIVDENDKGAESVHVEDLITEKALQFIDKQSKGGTPFFLYMAYSLVHAPIEPIPGEVDYSDRDWPQEEKDFAHNVAGLDKYVGMFMEQLKKSGIDKNTLVIFTSDNGPHGEGHNPLFFDSNGPLKGIKRDLYEGGIRIPFIARWPGKIRPGTTNDHPSAFWDLMPTMAEIIDIEPPKQSDGISYLPALLGKKQQKHDYLYWEFKPGNPRQAIRKDDWKAIYFIQDGRFELYHLSDDIGEKRNLASEYPLVAEELFEMIQEAHDYNPRFPLTNTEKHIQVSAKNPNYLEYEDGTPYIPIGPNICWSRITTEADQALGQYDKYFKKLAENGGNYTRIWLSAPLWEVEQKKASGFDLGKTDYLLDSLVNLASKYSIKIKFCLENFRQLTDRPAPFEGSVPFDKPIYSKVYGGPLENMEQFFATKEGKELFLSRMHWFSNRYATNPTVFGWELWNEINSVKATKKVVLDWTREMLIEAKQAFPRQLVMQSLGSFDSKDKASIYKQYMALEDNEILQVHRYLDPGAELEVAKGAMDILAADATRELLSYDHDRPVIVSEVGAVEAHHAGPSKLYEKDTKGVLLHDLLFAPFFSGAAGPGQSWHWHHYIDRHNLWWHFGRFKEAIKGIDPITEDFTPLFLEDQNFRIYILKGKSTTLIWCRDIKSGWRQELLEGKEAKKIKDIHLDLSLLGLEKGTKIDFYLPWSDKWQKGGTVAAGSINLPDFKRSIVVKISN
;
A
#
# COMPACT_ATOMS: atom_id res chain seq x y z
N MET A 1 -15.04 65.61 -16.85
CA MET A 1 -14.25 66.34 -15.83
C MET A 1 -13.78 65.33 -14.80
N LEU A 2 -12.48 65.31 -14.55
CA LEU A 2 -11.74 64.47 -13.60
C LEU A 2 -12.04 64.80 -12.13
N PHE A 3 -11.51 63.96 -11.23
CA PHE A 3 -11.41 64.01 -9.76
C PHE A 3 -12.60 63.39 -8.99
N ASN A 4 -12.45 62.55 -7.96
CA ASN A 4 -11.29 62.15 -7.13
C ASN A 4 -11.65 60.84 -6.38
N ILE A 5 -10.74 59.85 -6.32
CA ILE A 5 -10.93 58.51 -5.69
C ILE A 5 -10.38 58.45 -4.23
N LEU A 6 -9.99 59.57 -3.63
CA LEU A 6 -9.27 59.57 -2.35
C LEU A 6 -10.13 59.72 -1.07
N ASP A 7 -11.45 59.88 -1.16
CA ASP A 7 -12.32 60.04 0.03
C ASP A 7 -13.04 58.76 0.49
N ILE A 8 -12.98 57.67 -0.29
CA ILE A 8 -13.69 56.42 0.04
C ILE A 8 -12.85 55.51 0.95
N GLU A 9 -11.52 55.54 0.84
CA GLU A 9 -10.64 54.71 1.69
C GLU A 9 -10.55 55.22 3.14
N HIS A 10 -10.71 56.53 3.37
CA HIS A 10 -10.68 57.09 4.73
C HIS A 10 -11.98 56.84 5.53
N ALA A 11 -13.12 56.65 4.84
CA ALA A 11 -14.39 56.31 5.45
C ALA A 11 -14.48 54.82 5.85
N LEU A 12 -13.84 53.93 5.10
CA LEU A 12 -13.87 52.48 5.33
C LEU A 12 -12.95 52.03 6.49
N LEU A 13 -11.90 52.79 6.80
CA LEU A 13 -11.00 52.52 7.93
C LEU A 13 -11.57 52.92 9.30
N LYS A 14 -12.59 53.79 9.35
CA LYS A 14 -13.25 54.22 10.60
C LYS A 14 -14.42 53.33 11.04
N LEU A 15 -14.89 52.44 10.16
CA LEU A 15 -16.04 51.55 10.42
C LEU A 15 -15.65 50.14 10.93
N ARG A 16 -14.35 49.83 11.07
CA ARG A 16 -13.88 48.53 11.57
C ARG A 16 -13.65 48.43 13.08
N ARG A 17 -14.04 49.43 13.88
CA ARG A 17 -13.99 49.36 15.34
C ARG A 17 -15.16 50.08 15.99
N MET A 18 -16.36 49.49 16.00
CA MET A 18 -17.44 49.88 16.93
C MET A 18 -18.48 48.75 17.02
N SER A 19 -18.76 48.29 18.23
CA SER A 19 -19.75 47.24 18.50
C SER A 19 -21.17 47.80 18.63
N VAL A 20 -22.14 46.92 18.37
CA VAL A 20 -23.60 47.13 18.24
C VAL A 20 -24.26 47.74 19.49
N ALA A 21 -23.57 47.82 20.63
CA ALA A 21 -24.11 48.37 21.88
C ALA A 21 -24.15 49.92 21.96
N SER A 22 -23.62 50.65 20.96
CA SER A 22 -23.54 52.13 21.01
C SER A 22 -24.57 52.88 20.15
N LEU A 23 -25.39 52.19 19.35
CA LEU A 23 -26.37 52.81 18.46
C LEU A 23 -27.78 52.96 19.05
N LEU A 24 -28.04 52.40 20.24
CA LEU A 24 -29.39 52.39 20.85
C LEU A 24 -29.62 53.39 21.99
N SER A 25 -28.71 54.32 22.25
CA SER A 25 -28.97 55.40 23.22
C SER A 25 -28.65 56.78 22.64
N ARG A 26 -29.58 57.36 21.88
CA ARG A 26 -29.81 58.82 21.74
C ARG A 26 -30.84 59.10 20.65
N CYS A 27 -32.12 59.03 21.01
CA CYS A 27 -33.19 59.77 20.34
C CYS A 27 -34.28 60.09 21.36
N ARG A 28 -34.16 61.23 22.05
CA ARG A 28 -35.29 61.86 22.75
C ARG A 28 -35.91 62.87 21.79
N PHE A 29 -37.19 62.68 21.52
CA PHE A 29 -38.05 63.64 20.83
C PHE A 29 -38.19 64.93 21.64
N ASN A 30 -38.25 66.06 20.96
CA ASN A 30 -38.97 67.22 21.45
C ASN A 30 -39.76 67.87 20.30
N THR A 31 -41.04 68.06 20.53
CA THR A 31 -42.06 68.54 19.60
C THR A 31 -42.31 70.04 19.79
N HIS A 32 -42.65 70.75 18.71
CA HIS A 32 -43.74 71.74 18.57
C HIS A 32 -43.40 72.84 17.52
N GLY A 33 -44.22 72.92 16.46
CA GLY A 33 -44.18 73.98 15.45
C GLY A 33 -45.10 73.68 14.25
N LEU A 34 -46.30 74.24 14.27
CA LEU A 34 -47.50 73.84 13.52
C LEU A 34 -47.52 74.07 11.98
N VAL A 35 -48.09 73.07 11.29
CA VAL A 35 -49.31 73.13 10.43
C VAL A 35 -49.42 74.26 9.40
N ARG A 36 -49.11 73.94 8.12
CA ARG A 36 -49.96 74.38 6.97
C ARG A 36 -49.75 73.69 5.61
N THR A 37 -48.88 72.69 5.46
CA THR A 37 -48.61 72.03 4.15
C THR A 37 -49.02 70.56 4.05
N ALA A 38 -49.73 70.03 5.06
CA ALA A 38 -49.98 68.60 5.18
C ALA A 38 -51.05 68.02 4.22
N LYS A 39 -51.98 68.83 3.69
CA LYS A 39 -53.08 68.28 2.86
C LYS A 39 -52.71 67.97 1.41
N SER A 40 -51.74 68.68 0.82
CA SER A 40 -51.32 68.42 -0.58
C SER A 40 -50.19 67.38 -0.72
N LYS A 41 -49.41 67.14 0.35
CA LYS A 41 -48.37 66.08 0.33
C LYS A 41 -48.93 64.70 0.63
N ILE A 42 -50.02 64.58 1.40
CA ILE A 42 -50.65 63.28 1.70
C ILE A 42 -51.35 62.70 0.47
N LEU A 43 -51.96 63.53 -0.39
CA LEU A 43 -52.61 63.05 -1.62
C LEU A 43 -51.58 62.58 -2.68
N LEU A 44 -50.42 63.24 -2.77
CA LEU A 44 -49.34 62.82 -3.67
C LEU A 44 -48.64 61.54 -3.19
N VAL A 45 -48.47 61.37 -1.86
CA VAL A 45 -47.95 60.13 -1.26
C VAL A 45 -48.93 58.97 -1.43
N LEU A 46 -50.25 59.20 -1.33
CA LEU A 46 -51.25 58.14 -1.53
C LEU A 46 -51.38 57.71 -3.00
N ILE A 47 -51.16 58.61 -3.96
CA ILE A 47 -51.15 58.28 -5.40
C ILE A 47 -49.85 57.53 -5.78
N ILE A 48 -48.70 57.93 -5.21
CA ILE A 48 -47.42 57.21 -5.39
C ILE A 48 -47.46 55.83 -4.70
N CYS A 49 -48.08 55.71 -3.53
CA CYS A 49 -48.28 54.42 -2.85
C CYS A 49 -49.24 53.49 -3.62
N ASN A 50 -50.28 54.01 -4.29
CA ASN A 50 -51.16 53.18 -5.12
C ASN A 50 -50.49 52.72 -6.43
N TYR A 51 -49.61 53.54 -7.04
CA TYR A 51 -48.83 53.11 -8.22
C TYR A 51 -47.70 52.12 -7.86
N LEU A 52 -47.10 52.21 -6.67
CA LEU A 52 -46.13 51.24 -6.18
C LEU A 52 -46.75 49.91 -5.73
N SER A 53 -48.07 49.86 -5.52
CA SER A 53 -48.80 48.65 -5.13
C SER A 53 -49.23 47.77 -6.32
N CYS A 54 -49.00 48.21 -7.56
CA CYS A 54 -49.34 47.50 -8.78
C CYS A 54 -48.13 47.18 -9.67
N ILE A 55 -46.90 47.28 -9.15
CA ILE A 55 -45.79 46.54 -9.74
C ILE A 55 -46.06 45.08 -9.35
N PRO A 56 -46.34 44.16 -10.30
CA PRO A 56 -46.33 42.76 -9.95
C PRO A 56 -44.97 42.51 -9.31
N THR A 57 -44.95 42.11 -8.04
CA THR A 57 -43.76 41.52 -7.44
C THR A 57 -43.39 40.39 -8.38
N LEU A 58 -42.42 40.66 -9.27
CA LEU A 58 -41.58 39.62 -9.82
C LEU A 58 -41.17 38.86 -8.58
N LYS A 59 -41.79 37.69 -8.36
CA LYS A 59 -41.28 36.70 -7.43
C LYS A 59 -39.83 36.60 -7.84
N GLY A 60 -38.93 37.22 -7.06
CA GLY A 60 -37.51 37.04 -7.23
C GLY A 60 -37.35 35.54 -7.31
N GLN A 61 -36.83 35.07 -8.44
CA GLN A 61 -36.59 33.65 -8.66
C GLN A 61 -35.85 33.20 -7.41
N SER A 62 -36.54 32.45 -6.54
CA SER A 62 -35.93 31.98 -5.31
C SER A 62 -34.64 31.30 -5.76
N ASN A 63 -33.53 31.69 -5.15
CA ASN A 63 -32.22 31.09 -5.44
C ASN A 63 -32.19 29.69 -4.80
N GLU A 64 -33.22 28.89 -5.12
CA GLU A 64 -33.40 27.53 -4.66
C GLU A 64 -32.25 26.71 -5.22
N LYS A 65 -31.48 26.14 -4.30
CA LYS A 65 -30.41 25.21 -4.62
C LYS A 65 -31.01 24.05 -5.46
N PRO A 66 -30.37 23.63 -6.56
CA PRO A 66 -30.95 22.64 -7.46
C PRO A 66 -30.86 21.22 -6.89
N ASN A 67 -31.77 20.34 -7.27
CA ASN A 67 -31.51 18.91 -7.13
C ASN A 67 -30.41 18.50 -8.11
N ILE A 68 -29.62 17.49 -7.74
CA ILE A 68 -28.51 17.01 -8.54
C ILE A 68 -28.63 15.49 -8.66
N ILE A 69 -28.65 15.00 -9.89
CA ILE A 69 -28.63 13.56 -10.21
C ILE A 69 -27.40 13.30 -11.07
N PHE A 70 -26.50 12.45 -10.58
CA PHE A 70 -25.33 11.99 -11.29
C PHE A 70 -25.50 10.50 -11.62
N ILE A 71 -25.76 10.20 -12.89
CA ILE A 71 -25.95 8.85 -13.42
C ILE A 71 -24.63 8.35 -14.00
N LEU A 72 -24.14 7.25 -13.46
CA LEU A 72 -22.88 6.61 -13.84
C LEU A 72 -23.14 5.19 -14.34
N ALA A 73 -22.78 4.93 -15.60
CA ALA A 73 -22.71 3.59 -16.19
C ALA A 73 -21.37 2.92 -15.89
N ASP A 74 -21.32 1.59 -15.93
CA ASP A 74 -20.12 0.76 -15.68
C ASP A 74 -19.64 0.15 -17.01
N ASP A 75 -18.42 0.46 -17.43
CA ASP A 75 -17.83 0.02 -18.71
C ASP A 75 -18.60 0.41 -20.00
N LEU A 76 -19.31 1.54 -20.03
CA LEU A 76 -19.97 2.04 -21.25
C LEU A 76 -18.97 2.84 -22.09
N GLY A 77 -18.71 2.39 -23.31
CA GLY A 77 -17.75 3.00 -24.20
C GLY A 77 -18.19 4.35 -24.78
N TYR A 78 -17.21 5.14 -25.21
CA TYR A 78 -17.43 6.45 -25.82
C TYR A 78 -18.36 6.37 -27.04
N GLY A 79 -18.19 5.32 -27.86
CA GLY A 79 -18.96 5.08 -29.07
C GLY A 79 -20.29 4.34 -28.86
N ASP A 80 -20.69 3.99 -27.63
CA ASP A 80 -21.88 3.15 -27.40
C ASP A 80 -23.22 3.90 -27.43
N THR A 81 -23.20 5.23 -27.51
CA THR A 81 -24.42 6.04 -27.47
C THR A 81 -24.57 6.96 -28.68
N GLU A 82 -25.81 7.18 -29.11
CA GLU A 82 -26.12 7.98 -30.32
C GLU A 82 -25.50 9.39 -30.31
N PRO A 83 -25.45 10.14 -29.18
CA PRO A 83 -24.80 11.45 -29.12
C PRO A 83 -23.31 11.46 -29.47
N TYR A 84 -22.65 10.31 -29.39
CA TYR A 84 -21.22 10.14 -29.65
C TYR A 84 -20.92 9.36 -30.94
N GLY A 85 -21.94 9.12 -31.76
CA GLY A 85 -21.76 8.60 -33.12
C GLY A 85 -22.19 7.15 -33.32
N GLN A 86 -22.75 6.49 -32.31
CA GLN A 86 -23.31 5.14 -32.43
C GLN A 86 -24.41 5.10 -33.50
N LYS A 87 -24.34 4.11 -34.39
CA LYS A 87 -25.28 3.95 -35.52
C LYS A 87 -26.22 2.76 -35.36
N VAL A 88 -25.75 1.72 -34.66
CA VAL A 88 -26.41 0.42 -34.54
C VAL A 88 -27.25 0.36 -33.27
N LEU A 89 -26.63 0.58 -32.11
CA LEU A 89 -27.32 0.59 -30.82
C LEU A 89 -28.20 1.84 -30.72
N LYS A 90 -29.43 1.69 -30.19
CA LYS A 90 -30.39 2.78 -30.07
C LYS A 90 -30.47 3.26 -28.63
N THR A 91 -30.24 4.55 -28.43
CA THR A 91 -30.28 5.21 -27.12
C THR A 91 -31.09 6.52 -27.20
N PRO A 92 -32.39 6.44 -27.54
CA PRO A 92 -33.20 7.62 -27.83
C PRO A 92 -33.40 8.54 -26.62
N ASN A 93 -33.40 8.01 -25.39
CA ASN A 93 -33.56 8.83 -24.19
C ASN A 93 -32.28 9.59 -23.82
N ILE A 94 -31.12 8.95 -23.97
CA ILE A 94 -29.80 9.60 -23.83
C ILE A 94 -29.63 10.64 -24.95
N ALA A 95 -30.05 10.33 -26.17
CA ALA A 95 -30.07 11.28 -27.29
C ALA A 95 -30.99 12.48 -27.01
N ARG A 96 -32.18 12.25 -26.45
CA ARG A 96 -33.09 13.29 -25.98
C ARG A 96 -32.43 14.15 -24.90
N MET A 97 -31.76 13.53 -23.92
CA MET A 97 -31.07 14.26 -22.85
C MET A 97 -29.97 15.18 -23.41
N ALA A 98 -29.18 14.71 -24.37
CA ALA A 98 -28.17 15.55 -25.04
C ALA A 98 -28.80 16.70 -25.83
N LYS A 99 -29.91 16.45 -26.55
CA LYS A 99 -30.64 17.50 -27.29
C LYS A 99 -31.26 18.55 -26.37
N GLU A 100 -31.73 18.15 -25.20
CA GLU A 100 -32.30 19.06 -24.20
C GLU A 100 -31.23 19.72 -23.31
N GLY A 101 -29.98 19.25 -23.37
CA GLY A 101 -28.87 19.69 -22.55
C GLY A 101 -27.61 20.01 -23.36
N MET A 102 -26.47 19.56 -22.86
CA MET A 102 -25.13 19.76 -23.43
C MET A 102 -24.35 18.45 -23.36
N LYS A 103 -23.53 18.16 -24.38
CA LYS A 103 -22.55 17.05 -24.36
C LYS A 103 -21.12 17.58 -24.31
N PHE A 104 -20.23 16.87 -23.62
CA PHE A 104 -18.80 17.18 -23.60
C PHE A 104 -18.04 16.19 -24.49
N THR A 105 -17.20 16.68 -25.40
CA THR A 105 -16.36 15.78 -26.21
C THR A 105 -15.12 15.33 -25.47
N ASP A 106 -14.65 16.08 -24.48
CA ASP A 106 -13.35 15.90 -23.82
C ASP A 106 -13.52 15.67 -22.30
N HIS A 107 -14.40 14.73 -21.94
CA HIS A 107 -14.57 14.33 -20.53
C HIS A 107 -13.88 13.00 -20.24
N TYR A 108 -13.22 12.92 -19.09
CA TYR A 108 -12.38 11.80 -18.69
C TYR A 108 -12.82 11.16 -17.38
N ALA A 109 -12.82 9.84 -17.39
CA ALA A 109 -12.87 9.00 -16.22
C ALA A 109 -11.67 9.27 -15.30
N GLY A 110 -11.84 8.92 -14.04
CA GLY A 110 -10.78 9.01 -13.05
C GLY A 110 -9.61 8.07 -13.28
N ALA A 111 -9.89 6.90 -13.84
CA ALA A 111 -8.95 5.81 -14.04
C ALA A 111 -9.52 4.86 -15.11
N PRO A 112 -8.70 3.98 -15.71
CA PRO A 112 -9.18 3.04 -16.72
C PRO A 112 -9.91 1.82 -16.11
N VAL A 113 -10.35 1.91 -14.85
CA VAL A 113 -11.09 0.86 -14.15
C VAL A 113 -11.90 1.43 -12.98
N CYS A 114 -12.99 0.73 -12.63
CA CYS A 114 -14.03 1.16 -11.69
C CYS A 114 -13.61 1.69 -10.30
N ALA A 115 -12.94 0.93 -9.41
CA ALA A 115 -12.69 1.40 -8.03
C ALA A 115 -11.83 2.69 -7.96
N PRO A 116 -10.65 2.77 -8.60
CA PRO A 116 -9.89 4.01 -8.62
C PRO A 116 -10.64 5.15 -9.31
N SER A 117 -11.39 4.89 -10.39
CA SER A 117 -12.20 5.92 -11.05
C SER A 117 -13.24 6.52 -10.10
N ARG A 118 -13.99 5.66 -9.39
CA ARG A 118 -14.96 6.06 -8.36
C ARG A 118 -14.29 6.76 -7.16
N SER A 119 -13.08 6.37 -6.81
CA SER A 119 -12.28 7.06 -5.79
C SER A 119 -11.98 8.49 -6.20
N THR A 120 -11.51 8.74 -7.43
CA THR A 120 -11.27 10.11 -7.91
C THR A 120 -12.55 10.95 -7.93
N LEU A 121 -13.66 10.36 -8.38
CA LEU A 121 -14.98 11.00 -8.45
C LEU A 121 -15.43 11.44 -7.06
N MET A 122 -15.32 10.56 -6.07
CA MET A 122 -15.79 10.84 -4.72
C MET A 122 -14.87 11.76 -3.94
N THR A 123 -13.57 11.79 -4.23
CA THR A 123 -12.57 12.50 -3.41
C THR A 123 -12.09 13.80 -4.02
N GLY A 124 -12.35 14.03 -5.32
CA GLY A 124 -11.83 15.17 -6.05
C GLY A 124 -10.33 15.09 -6.32
N MET A 125 -9.68 13.93 -6.11
CA MET A 125 -8.25 13.73 -6.34
C MET A 125 -8.00 12.90 -7.59
N HIS A 126 -6.98 13.23 -8.39
CA HIS A 126 -6.52 12.40 -9.49
C HIS A 126 -5.76 11.15 -8.96
N THR A 127 -5.44 10.21 -9.85
CA THR A 127 -4.85 8.92 -9.42
C THR A 127 -3.45 9.02 -8.82
N GLY A 128 -2.74 10.13 -9.00
CA GLY A 128 -1.47 10.43 -8.32
C GLY A 128 -1.58 10.74 -6.84
N HIS A 129 -2.78 11.06 -6.33
CA HIS A 129 -3.02 11.45 -4.92
C HIS A 129 -4.09 10.58 -4.25
N THR A 130 -5.11 10.15 -4.99
CA THR A 130 -6.26 9.40 -4.45
C THR A 130 -5.84 8.13 -3.69
N PRO A 131 -6.56 7.74 -2.61
CA PRO A 131 -6.16 6.61 -1.76
C PRO A 131 -6.32 5.23 -2.41
N ILE A 132 -7.26 5.07 -3.35
CA ILE A 132 -7.52 3.80 -4.06
C ILE A 132 -7.06 3.95 -5.51
N ARG A 133 -5.96 3.27 -5.88
CA ARG A 133 -5.33 3.38 -7.22
C ARG A 133 -5.40 2.10 -8.05
N GLY A 134 -6.19 1.12 -7.60
CA GLY A 134 -6.41 -0.14 -8.30
C GLY A 134 -7.53 -0.97 -7.66
N ASN A 135 -8.04 -1.94 -8.40
CA ASN A 135 -9.09 -2.87 -7.93
C ASN A 135 -8.49 -3.96 -7.02
N ARG A 136 -7.95 -3.58 -5.87
CA ARG A 136 -7.46 -4.53 -4.86
C ARG A 136 -8.65 -5.21 -4.19
N ARG A 137 -8.63 -6.55 -4.16
CA ARG A 137 -9.60 -7.34 -3.40
C ARG A 137 -9.23 -7.29 -1.93
N ASP A 138 -10.23 -7.09 -1.09
CA ASP A 138 -10.13 -7.22 0.37
C ASP A 138 -11.00 -8.42 0.77
N MET A 139 -10.49 -9.32 1.59
CA MET A 139 -11.21 -10.57 1.86
C MET A 139 -12.24 -10.49 2.97
N PHE A 140 -12.19 -9.42 3.78
CA PHE A 140 -13.23 -9.15 4.76
C PHE A 140 -14.33 -8.27 4.18
N GLN A 141 -13.99 -7.40 3.22
CA GLN A 141 -14.85 -6.30 2.76
C GLN A 141 -15.17 -6.40 1.25
N GLY A 142 -14.65 -7.41 0.56
CA GLY A 142 -14.74 -7.60 -0.89
C GLY A 142 -13.72 -6.77 -1.68
N VAL A 143 -13.62 -5.48 -1.35
CA VAL A 143 -12.75 -4.51 -2.03
C VAL A 143 -12.10 -3.55 -1.05
N GLU A 144 -10.98 -2.96 -1.46
CA GLU A 144 -10.27 -1.94 -0.68
C GLU A 144 -11.24 -0.83 -0.21
N ALA A 145 -11.23 -0.56 1.09
CA ALA A 145 -12.07 0.45 1.69
C ALA A 145 -11.43 1.84 1.56
N MET A 146 -12.27 2.84 1.28
CA MET A 146 -11.81 4.22 1.29
C MET A 146 -11.43 4.64 2.72
N PRO A 147 -10.23 5.22 2.93
CA PRO A 147 -9.81 5.72 4.23
C PRO A 147 -10.74 6.83 4.74
N HIS A 148 -10.99 6.85 6.05
CA HIS A 148 -11.90 7.81 6.69
C HIS A 148 -11.44 9.25 6.69
N ASP A 149 -10.13 9.44 6.72
CA ASP A 149 -9.45 10.73 6.77
C ASP A 149 -9.49 11.47 5.42
N VAL A 150 -9.95 10.81 4.36
CA VAL A 150 -10.21 11.45 3.06
C VAL A 150 -11.68 11.83 2.97
N ARG A 151 -11.97 13.11 2.69
CA ARG A 151 -13.35 13.58 2.59
C ARG A 151 -14.01 13.15 1.27
N THR A 152 -15.29 12.78 1.30
CA THR A 152 -16.09 12.49 0.08
C THR A 152 -16.97 13.66 -0.35
N ILE A 153 -17.47 13.65 -1.60
CA ILE A 153 -18.51 14.58 -2.09
C ILE A 153 -19.76 14.53 -1.20
N ALA A 154 -20.21 13.33 -0.81
CA ALA A 154 -21.41 13.18 0.02
C ALA A 154 -21.20 13.76 1.43
N GLU A 155 -20.04 13.55 2.04
CA GLU A 155 -19.66 14.19 3.31
C GLU A 155 -19.62 15.72 3.16
N MET A 156 -19.07 16.23 2.06
CA MET A 156 -19.06 17.66 1.76
C MET A 156 -20.48 18.25 1.71
N PHE A 157 -21.42 17.60 1.02
CA PHE A 157 -22.83 18.03 1.03
C PHE A 157 -23.42 18.03 2.44
N LYS A 158 -23.21 16.94 3.18
CA LYS A 158 -23.78 16.74 4.52
C LYS A 158 -23.26 17.75 5.54
N GLU A 159 -21.99 18.12 5.46
CA GLU A 159 -21.35 19.06 6.38
C GLU A 159 -21.71 20.53 6.08
N ASN A 160 -21.97 20.88 4.82
CA ASN A 160 -22.01 22.27 4.38
C ASN A 160 -23.35 22.71 3.78
N SER A 161 -24.34 21.83 3.69
CA SER A 161 -25.64 22.14 3.09
C SER A 161 -26.77 21.36 3.76
N ASN A 162 -28.01 21.72 3.41
CA ASN A 162 -29.20 20.98 3.81
C ASN A 162 -29.59 19.89 2.80
N TYR A 163 -28.68 19.50 1.90
CA TYR A 163 -28.98 18.46 0.91
C TYR A 163 -29.20 17.12 1.58
N THR A 164 -30.20 16.38 1.12
CA THR A 164 -30.26 14.94 1.37
C THR A 164 -29.38 14.23 0.36
N THR A 165 -28.49 13.37 0.83
CA THR A 165 -27.56 12.62 -0.05
C THR A 165 -28.05 11.20 -0.22
N ALA A 166 -28.01 10.70 -1.46
CA ALA A 166 -28.45 9.35 -1.78
C ALA A 166 -27.52 8.64 -2.76
N LEU A 167 -27.28 7.36 -2.53
CA LEU A 167 -26.61 6.44 -3.45
C LEU A 167 -27.57 5.32 -3.85
N PHE A 168 -27.75 5.10 -5.15
CA PHE A 168 -28.47 3.93 -5.66
C PHE A 168 -27.57 3.18 -6.65
N GLY A 169 -27.35 1.89 -6.42
CA GLY A 169 -26.48 1.06 -7.24
C GLY A 169 -25.12 0.71 -6.60
N ARG A 170 -24.08 0.61 -7.43
CA ARG A 170 -22.78 0.04 -7.05
C ARG A 170 -21.87 1.05 -6.36
N TRP A 171 -21.37 0.69 -5.17
CA TRP A 171 -20.42 1.52 -4.41
C TRP A 171 -18.96 1.32 -4.83
N HIS A 172 -18.41 0.13 -4.58
CA HIS A 172 -17.06 -0.32 -4.95
C HIS A 172 -15.89 0.45 -4.28
N LEU A 173 -16.12 1.00 -3.07
CA LEU A 173 -15.12 1.73 -2.27
C LEU A 173 -15.16 1.30 -0.78
N GLY A 174 -15.45 0.02 -0.55
CA GLY A 174 -15.60 -0.62 0.77
C GLY A 174 -16.81 -1.54 0.84
N GLY A 175 -16.82 -2.46 1.81
CA GLY A 175 -17.90 -3.43 2.06
C GLY A 175 -18.53 -3.34 3.45
N VAL A 176 -19.42 -4.28 3.80
CA VAL A 176 -20.22 -4.26 5.04
C VAL A 176 -19.38 -4.23 6.31
N PHE A 177 -18.25 -4.93 6.29
CA PHE A 177 -17.30 -5.00 7.40
C PHE A 177 -16.23 -3.88 7.32
N SER A 178 -16.36 -2.99 6.35
CA SER A 178 -15.61 -1.75 6.31
C SER A 178 -16.35 -0.71 7.13
N ASN A 179 -15.59 0.23 7.69
CA ASN A 179 -16.18 1.48 8.13
C ASN A 179 -16.45 2.44 6.94
N SER A 180 -16.31 1.97 5.70
CA SER A 180 -16.46 2.75 4.46
C SER A 180 -17.70 2.36 3.62
N CYS A 181 -18.77 1.90 4.26
CA CYS A 181 -20.07 1.77 3.57
C CYS A 181 -20.62 3.15 3.17
N PRO A 182 -21.48 3.26 2.14
CA PRO A 182 -22.02 4.55 1.70
C PRO A 182 -22.59 5.42 2.83
N HIS A 183 -23.36 4.82 3.76
CA HIS A 183 -23.98 5.53 4.87
C HIS A 183 -22.97 6.09 5.90
N GLN A 184 -21.77 5.52 5.95
CA GLN A 184 -20.65 6.01 6.76
C GLN A 184 -19.81 7.05 6.02
N ARG A 185 -20.01 7.18 4.71
CA ARG A 185 -19.23 8.04 3.80
C ARG A 185 -20.07 9.17 3.23
N GLY A 186 -21.02 9.64 4.03
CA GLY A 186 -21.80 10.85 3.79
C GLY A 186 -23.21 10.64 3.25
N PHE A 187 -23.56 9.44 2.75
CA PHE A 187 -24.90 9.22 2.16
C PHE A 187 -25.99 8.99 3.22
N ASP A 188 -27.06 9.78 3.22
CA ASP A 188 -28.20 9.60 4.13
C ASP A 188 -29.08 8.40 3.73
N HIS A 189 -29.11 8.11 2.43
CA HIS A 189 -29.78 6.94 1.87
C HIS A 189 -28.84 6.18 0.95
N SER A 190 -28.77 4.86 1.07
CA SER A 190 -28.06 4.01 0.12
C SER A 190 -28.82 2.72 -0.15
N PHE A 191 -28.96 2.33 -1.40
CA PHE A 191 -29.54 1.05 -1.81
C PHE A 191 -28.83 0.47 -3.03
N GLY A 192 -28.23 -0.71 -2.90
CA GLY A 192 -27.54 -1.36 -4.02
C GLY A 192 -26.44 -2.31 -3.58
N ALA A 193 -25.54 -2.66 -4.51
CA ALA A 193 -24.40 -3.54 -4.23
C ALA A 193 -23.20 -2.75 -3.69
N LEU A 194 -22.53 -3.26 -2.67
CA LEU A 194 -21.33 -2.61 -2.11
C LEU A 194 -20.08 -2.86 -2.95
N SER A 195 -19.99 -4.01 -3.61
CA SER A 195 -18.84 -4.42 -4.42
C SER A 195 -19.35 -5.23 -5.63
N LYS A 196 -18.46 -5.90 -6.37
CA LYS A 196 -18.91 -6.94 -7.31
C LYS A 196 -19.83 -7.91 -6.57
N PHE A 197 -20.82 -8.45 -7.28
CA PHE A 197 -21.71 -9.46 -6.74
C PHE A 197 -20.86 -10.59 -6.12
N HIS A 198 -21.07 -10.89 -4.83
CA HIS A 198 -20.12 -11.66 -4.00
C HIS A 198 -20.38 -13.18 -4.06
N LYS A 199 -21.48 -13.62 -4.67
CA LYS A 199 -21.89 -15.03 -4.68
C LYS A 199 -22.07 -15.54 -6.11
N PRO A 200 -21.33 -16.58 -6.51
CA PRO A 200 -21.67 -17.32 -7.72
C PRO A 200 -23.06 -17.97 -7.60
N PRO A 201 -23.86 -17.98 -8.68
CA PRO A 201 -23.60 -17.26 -9.93
C PRO A 201 -23.83 -15.75 -9.73
N ASN A 202 -22.80 -14.95 -10.01
CA ASN A 202 -22.87 -13.49 -9.96
C ASN A 202 -23.77 -13.04 -11.11
N THR A 203 -25.04 -12.77 -10.86
CA THR A 203 -26.00 -12.41 -11.92
C THR A 203 -26.69 -11.10 -11.60
N TYR A 204 -27.31 -10.48 -12.60
CA TYR A 204 -28.23 -9.37 -12.40
C TYR A 204 -29.51 -9.80 -11.66
N TYR A 205 -29.67 -11.08 -11.31
CA TYR A 205 -30.87 -11.63 -10.67
C TYR A 205 -30.63 -12.13 -9.23
N ARG A 206 -29.39 -12.38 -8.80
CA ARG A 206 -29.06 -12.83 -7.43
C ARG A 206 -27.94 -12.05 -6.72
N PRO A 207 -27.91 -10.71 -6.73
CA PRO A 207 -26.88 -9.98 -6.00
C PRO A 207 -27.22 -9.84 -4.51
N ASP A 208 -26.19 -9.82 -3.66
CA ASP A 208 -26.33 -9.32 -2.30
C ASP A 208 -26.54 -7.79 -2.36
N LEU A 209 -27.75 -7.34 -2.02
CA LEU A 209 -28.11 -5.92 -1.96
C LEU A 209 -28.07 -5.41 -0.53
N TYR A 210 -27.76 -4.13 -0.38
CA TYR A 210 -27.66 -3.48 0.92
C TYR A 210 -28.48 -2.22 0.96
N LYS A 211 -29.22 -2.02 2.05
CA LYS A 211 -29.94 -0.79 2.37
C LYS A 211 -29.31 -0.17 3.61
N ASN A 212 -28.70 1.00 3.45
CA ASN A 212 -27.99 1.71 4.53
C ASN A 212 -27.00 0.81 5.31
N GLY A 213 -26.29 -0.08 4.61
CA GLY A 213 -25.34 -1.02 5.22
C GLY A 213 -25.93 -2.35 5.69
N GLU A 214 -27.26 -2.49 5.74
CA GLU A 214 -27.92 -3.74 6.13
C GLU A 214 -28.25 -4.58 4.91
N LEU A 215 -28.04 -5.90 5.00
CA LEU A 215 -28.40 -6.82 3.92
C LEU A 215 -29.90 -6.75 3.65
N TYR A 216 -30.25 -6.47 2.39
CA TYR A 216 -31.62 -6.41 1.91
C TYR A 216 -31.98 -7.73 1.24
N ILE A 217 -32.96 -8.43 1.82
CA ILE A 217 -33.52 -9.66 1.24
C ILE A 217 -34.67 -9.25 0.32
N VAL A 218 -34.60 -9.64 -0.95
CA VAL A 218 -35.69 -9.47 -1.90
C VAL A 218 -36.83 -10.42 -1.50
N ASP A 219 -38.03 -9.87 -1.30
CA ASP A 219 -39.21 -10.64 -0.88
C ASP A 219 -39.57 -11.67 -1.96
N GLU A 220 -39.54 -12.96 -1.61
CA GLU A 220 -39.80 -14.07 -2.53
C GLU A 220 -41.29 -14.16 -2.94
N ASN A 221 -42.19 -13.46 -2.23
CA ASN A 221 -43.64 -13.61 -2.41
C ASN A 221 -44.23 -12.92 -3.66
N ASP A 222 -43.44 -12.18 -4.44
CA ASP A 222 -43.94 -11.41 -5.59
C ASP A 222 -43.21 -11.71 -6.91
N LYS A 223 -43.19 -13.01 -7.27
CA LYS A 223 -42.61 -13.67 -8.48
C LYS A 223 -41.30 -14.47 -8.26
N GLY A 224 -40.87 -14.64 -7.01
CA GLY A 224 -39.64 -15.36 -6.67
C GLY A 224 -38.37 -14.54 -7.01
N ALA A 225 -37.35 -14.63 -6.16
CA ALA A 225 -36.09 -13.87 -6.30
C ALA A 225 -35.39 -14.08 -7.66
N GLU A 226 -35.70 -15.16 -8.38
CA GLU A 226 -35.12 -15.51 -9.68
C GLU A 226 -35.63 -14.67 -10.87
N SER A 227 -36.69 -13.88 -10.70
CA SER A 227 -37.32 -13.12 -11.79
C SER A 227 -37.12 -11.60 -11.74
N VAL A 228 -36.49 -11.09 -10.67
CA VAL A 228 -36.30 -9.65 -10.46
C VAL A 228 -34.93 -9.23 -10.98
N HIS A 229 -34.90 -8.45 -12.05
CA HIS A 229 -33.67 -7.80 -12.51
C HIS A 229 -33.28 -6.69 -11.53
N VAL A 230 -32.03 -6.74 -11.03
CA VAL A 230 -31.56 -5.87 -9.95
C VAL A 230 -31.62 -4.39 -10.30
N GLU A 231 -31.30 -4.05 -11.55
CA GLU A 231 -31.28 -2.64 -11.97
C GLU A 231 -32.68 -2.06 -12.13
N ASP A 232 -33.70 -2.89 -12.39
CA ASP A 232 -35.10 -2.45 -12.35
C ASP A 232 -35.46 -2.07 -10.91
N LEU A 233 -35.14 -2.93 -9.94
CA LEU A 233 -35.42 -2.72 -8.52
C LEU A 233 -34.67 -1.49 -7.99
N ILE A 234 -33.38 -1.35 -8.28
CA ILE A 234 -32.57 -0.20 -7.84
C ILE A 234 -33.15 1.09 -8.44
N THR A 235 -33.50 1.09 -9.74
CA THR A 235 -34.10 2.24 -10.41
C THR A 235 -35.44 2.60 -9.77
N GLU A 236 -36.31 1.62 -9.53
CA GLU A 236 -37.60 1.85 -8.88
C GLU A 236 -37.43 2.52 -7.51
N LYS A 237 -36.50 2.02 -6.67
CA LYS A 237 -36.20 2.62 -5.36
C LYS A 237 -35.66 4.04 -5.48
N ALA A 238 -34.84 4.33 -6.49
CA ALA A 238 -34.35 5.68 -6.76
C ALA A 238 -35.49 6.64 -7.16
N LEU A 239 -36.40 6.20 -8.02
CA LEU A 239 -37.56 7.01 -8.43
C LEU A 239 -38.54 7.24 -7.26
N GLN A 240 -38.74 6.24 -6.39
CA GLN A 240 -39.50 6.39 -5.14
C GLN A 240 -38.86 7.42 -4.20
N PHE A 241 -37.52 7.43 -4.11
CA PHE A 241 -36.79 8.45 -3.38
C PHE A 241 -37.04 9.85 -3.96
N ILE A 242 -36.94 10.02 -5.29
CA ILE A 242 -37.21 11.31 -5.96
C ILE A 242 -38.64 11.78 -5.70
N ASP A 243 -39.63 10.90 -5.84
CA ASP A 243 -41.04 11.23 -5.57
C ASP A 243 -41.23 11.72 -4.13
N LYS A 244 -40.65 11.02 -3.15
CA LYS A 244 -40.70 11.41 -1.74
C LYS A 244 -40.02 12.76 -1.49
N GLN A 245 -38.81 12.97 -2.02
CA GLN A 245 -38.07 14.22 -1.82
C GLN A 245 -38.76 15.41 -2.48
N SER A 246 -39.34 15.22 -3.66
CA SER A 246 -40.09 16.27 -4.37
C SER A 246 -41.26 16.82 -3.55
N LYS A 247 -41.88 15.99 -2.70
CA LYS A 247 -42.96 16.40 -1.79
C LYS A 247 -42.45 17.10 -0.52
N GLY A 248 -41.22 16.82 -0.10
CA GLY A 248 -40.59 17.40 1.09
C GLY A 248 -39.96 18.78 0.87
N GLY A 249 -39.54 19.08 -0.37
CA GLY A 249 -38.98 20.39 -0.74
C GLY A 249 -37.50 20.58 -0.39
N THR A 250 -36.86 19.60 0.25
CA THR A 250 -35.41 19.61 0.52
C THR A 250 -34.62 19.21 -0.74
N PRO A 251 -33.59 19.97 -1.16
CA PRO A 251 -32.77 19.59 -2.30
C PRO A 251 -32.01 18.28 -2.01
N PHE A 252 -31.65 17.55 -3.07
CA PHE A 252 -30.92 16.29 -2.92
C PHE A 252 -29.76 16.15 -3.91
N PHE A 253 -28.77 15.37 -3.49
CA PHE A 253 -27.69 14.86 -4.34
C PHE A 253 -27.87 13.35 -4.46
N LEU A 254 -28.22 12.90 -5.66
CA LEU A 254 -28.41 11.49 -5.99
C LEU A 254 -27.26 11.02 -6.88
N TYR A 255 -26.46 10.09 -6.36
CA TYR A 255 -25.48 9.33 -7.13
C TYR A 255 -26.10 7.99 -7.54
N MET A 256 -26.49 7.88 -8.82
CA MET A 256 -27.07 6.69 -9.42
C MET A 256 -25.98 5.93 -10.18
N ALA A 257 -25.47 4.84 -9.62
CA ALA A 257 -24.32 4.10 -10.14
C ALA A 257 -24.74 2.72 -10.64
N TYR A 258 -25.13 2.63 -11.91
CA TYR A 258 -25.49 1.36 -12.55
C TYR A 258 -24.31 0.41 -12.60
N SER A 259 -24.60 -0.90 -12.60
CA SER A 259 -23.63 -1.93 -12.98
C SER A 259 -23.70 -2.26 -14.48
N LEU A 260 -24.69 -1.72 -15.19
CA LEU A 260 -24.79 -1.81 -16.65
C LEU A 260 -23.75 -0.90 -17.30
N VAL A 261 -22.99 -1.36 -18.28
CA VAL A 261 -23.12 -2.63 -19.05
C VAL A 261 -22.04 -3.67 -18.69
N HIS A 262 -21.37 -3.52 -17.55
CA HIS A 262 -20.28 -4.39 -17.07
C HIS A 262 -20.66 -5.88 -17.02
N ALA A 263 -19.65 -6.75 -17.20
CA ALA A 263 -19.78 -8.20 -17.13
C ALA A 263 -20.27 -8.76 -15.76
N PRO A 264 -21.00 -9.90 -15.71
CA PRO A 264 -21.46 -10.67 -16.86
C PRO A 264 -22.55 -9.93 -17.62
N ILE A 265 -22.60 -10.17 -18.93
CA ILE A 265 -23.62 -9.59 -19.80
C ILE A 265 -24.77 -10.58 -19.86
N GLU A 266 -25.88 -10.25 -19.20
CA GLU A 266 -27.12 -11.04 -19.24
C GLU A 266 -28.25 -10.16 -19.78
N PRO A 267 -29.21 -10.70 -20.53
CA PRO A 267 -30.26 -9.89 -21.13
C PRO A 267 -31.23 -9.33 -20.09
N ILE A 268 -31.66 -8.09 -20.33
CA ILE A 268 -32.81 -7.46 -19.66
C ILE A 268 -34.08 -7.85 -20.45
N PRO A 269 -35.06 -8.54 -19.86
CA PRO A 269 -36.25 -8.99 -20.57
C PRO A 269 -37.11 -7.82 -21.08
N GLY A 270 -37.57 -7.90 -22.34
CA GLY A 270 -38.82 -7.25 -22.78
C GLY A 270 -38.75 -5.86 -23.44
N GLU A 271 -37.63 -5.41 -23.98
CA GLU A 271 -37.49 -4.00 -24.41
C GLU A 271 -37.31 -3.82 -25.92
N VAL A 272 -36.25 -4.41 -26.49
CA VAL A 272 -35.94 -4.33 -27.92
C VAL A 272 -35.64 -5.72 -28.41
N ASP A 273 -36.42 -6.20 -29.37
CA ASP A 273 -36.24 -7.53 -29.92
C ASP A 273 -35.11 -7.54 -30.97
N TYR A 274 -33.97 -8.10 -30.58
CA TYR A 274 -32.85 -8.38 -31.49
C TYR A 274 -32.83 -9.84 -31.98
N SER A 275 -33.89 -10.63 -31.75
CA SER A 275 -33.93 -12.04 -32.17
C SER A 275 -33.73 -12.20 -33.67
N ASP A 276 -34.32 -11.32 -34.48
CA ASP A 276 -34.20 -11.28 -35.94
C ASP A 276 -32.84 -10.77 -36.46
N ARG A 277 -31.95 -10.28 -35.59
CA ARG A 277 -30.59 -9.85 -35.98
C ARG A 277 -29.66 -11.05 -36.06
N ASP A 278 -28.86 -11.12 -37.13
CA ASP A 278 -27.78 -12.09 -37.27
C ASP A 278 -26.52 -11.64 -36.52
N TRP A 279 -26.64 -11.57 -35.19
CA TRP A 279 -25.57 -11.21 -34.25
C TRP A 279 -25.28 -12.37 -33.29
N PRO A 280 -24.04 -12.52 -32.79
CA PRO A 280 -23.75 -13.43 -31.67
C PRO A 280 -24.63 -13.10 -30.45
N GLN A 281 -24.94 -14.11 -29.62
CA GLN A 281 -25.87 -13.93 -28.51
C GLN A 281 -25.34 -12.91 -27.49
N GLU A 282 -24.03 -12.95 -27.21
CA GLU A 282 -23.34 -12.01 -26.35
C GLU A 282 -23.50 -10.54 -26.79
N GLU A 283 -23.49 -10.29 -28.11
CA GLU A 283 -23.68 -8.95 -28.66
C GLU A 283 -25.15 -8.50 -28.60
N LYS A 284 -26.10 -9.45 -28.71
CA LYS A 284 -27.52 -9.16 -28.45
C LYS A 284 -27.73 -8.80 -26.99
N ASP A 285 -27.12 -9.54 -26.06
CA ASP A 285 -27.25 -9.28 -24.63
C ASP A 285 -26.61 -7.95 -24.24
N PHE A 286 -25.45 -7.60 -24.83
CA PHE A 286 -24.85 -6.27 -24.69
C PHE A 286 -25.79 -5.17 -25.20
N ALA A 287 -26.36 -5.36 -26.38
CA ALA A 287 -27.32 -4.40 -26.96
C ALA A 287 -28.60 -4.25 -26.09
N HIS A 288 -29.08 -5.33 -25.46
CA HIS A 288 -30.16 -5.26 -24.48
C HIS A 288 -29.77 -4.45 -23.24
N ASN A 289 -28.55 -4.61 -22.73
CA ASN A 289 -28.05 -3.85 -21.58
C ASN A 289 -27.94 -2.34 -21.88
N VAL A 290 -27.43 -1.98 -23.06
CA VAL A 290 -27.39 -0.57 -23.51
C VAL A 290 -28.81 0.01 -23.66
N ALA A 291 -29.75 -0.75 -24.23
CA ALA A 291 -31.13 -0.32 -24.36
C ALA A 291 -31.83 -0.15 -22.99
N GLY A 292 -31.59 -1.06 -22.05
CA GLY A 292 -32.14 -0.95 -20.70
C GLY A 292 -31.59 0.26 -19.93
N LEU A 293 -30.28 0.53 -20.04
CA LEU A 293 -29.67 1.74 -19.48
C LEU A 293 -30.32 3.01 -20.07
N ASP A 294 -30.55 3.06 -21.39
CA ASP A 294 -31.25 4.18 -22.03
C ASP A 294 -32.67 4.35 -21.49
N LYS A 295 -33.44 3.27 -21.37
CA LYS A 295 -34.77 3.32 -20.75
C LYS A 295 -34.72 3.92 -19.36
N TYR A 296 -33.79 3.48 -18.51
CA TYR A 296 -33.72 3.98 -17.14
C TYR A 296 -33.43 5.49 -17.08
N VAL A 297 -32.56 5.99 -17.97
CA VAL A 297 -32.36 7.44 -18.16
C VAL A 297 -33.69 8.11 -18.54
N GLY A 298 -34.45 7.50 -19.45
CA GLY A 298 -35.81 7.95 -19.81
C GLY A 298 -36.77 8.05 -18.62
N MET A 299 -36.76 7.05 -17.73
CA MET A 299 -37.61 7.00 -16.54
C MET A 299 -37.28 8.12 -15.54
N PHE A 300 -36.01 8.43 -15.31
CA PHE A 300 -35.62 9.58 -14.48
C PHE A 300 -36.16 10.89 -15.05
N MET A 301 -35.99 11.09 -16.36
CA MET A 301 -36.46 12.28 -17.06
C MET A 301 -37.97 12.47 -16.97
N GLU A 302 -38.73 11.38 -17.05
CA GLU A 302 -40.19 11.41 -16.89
C GLU A 302 -40.61 11.63 -15.44
N GLN A 303 -39.93 11.00 -14.49
CA GLN A 303 -40.20 11.18 -13.06
C GLN A 303 -39.96 12.62 -12.62
N LEU A 304 -38.89 13.28 -13.10
CA LEU A 304 -38.64 14.70 -12.81
C LEU A 304 -39.75 15.62 -13.32
N LYS A 305 -40.28 15.33 -14.51
CA LYS A 305 -41.44 16.06 -15.08
C LYS A 305 -42.70 15.81 -14.26
N LYS A 306 -42.98 14.55 -13.91
CA LYS A 306 -44.13 14.13 -13.10
C LYS A 306 -44.11 14.74 -11.70
N SER A 307 -42.94 14.80 -11.07
CA SER A 307 -42.72 15.41 -9.75
C SER A 307 -42.66 16.93 -9.77
N GLY A 308 -42.69 17.58 -10.94
CA GLY A 308 -42.68 19.04 -11.05
C GLY A 308 -41.34 19.72 -10.72
N ILE A 309 -40.26 18.97 -10.57
CA ILE A 309 -38.92 19.47 -10.18
C ILE A 309 -37.92 19.53 -11.33
N ASP A 310 -38.33 19.17 -12.56
CA ASP A 310 -37.48 19.12 -13.76
C ASP A 310 -36.66 20.41 -14.01
N LYS A 311 -37.28 21.58 -13.85
CA LYS A 311 -36.62 22.88 -14.08
C LYS A 311 -35.54 23.23 -13.05
N ASN A 312 -35.61 22.64 -11.85
CA ASN A 312 -34.66 22.87 -10.77
C ASN A 312 -33.80 21.62 -10.49
N THR A 313 -33.53 20.81 -11.52
CA THR A 313 -32.69 19.63 -11.39
C THR A 313 -31.60 19.62 -12.46
N LEU A 314 -30.34 19.47 -12.02
CA LEU A 314 -29.21 19.15 -12.86
C LEU A 314 -29.10 17.62 -12.96
N VAL A 315 -29.15 17.08 -14.17
CA VAL A 315 -28.92 15.65 -14.44
C VAL A 315 -27.64 15.52 -15.24
N ILE A 316 -26.71 14.69 -14.79
CA ILE A 316 -25.46 14.35 -15.47
C ILE A 316 -25.49 12.85 -15.78
N PHE A 317 -25.09 12.45 -16.98
CA PHE A 317 -24.95 11.07 -17.42
C PHE A 317 -23.54 10.83 -17.94
N THR A 318 -22.87 9.78 -17.47
CA THR A 318 -21.51 9.42 -17.89
C THR A 318 -21.18 7.95 -17.60
N SER A 319 -19.93 7.51 -17.84
CA SER A 319 -19.45 6.16 -17.55
C SER A 319 -18.18 6.16 -16.69
N ASP A 320 -17.90 5.11 -15.92
CA ASP A 320 -16.77 5.08 -15.01
C ASP A 320 -15.41 4.79 -15.66
N ASN A 321 -15.40 4.20 -16.85
CA ASN A 321 -14.23 3.99 -17.71
C ASN A 321 -14.67 3.61 -19.13
N GLY A 322 -13.71 3.38 -20.03
CA GLY A 322 -13.96 2.86 -21.38
C GLY A 322 -14.59 1.45 -21.42
N PRO A 323 -14.94 0.96 -22.63
CA PRO A 323 -15.64 -0.31 -22.81
C PRO A 323 -14.76 -1.51 -22.45
N HIS A 324 -15.36 -2.65 -22.15
CA HIS A 324 -14.63 -3.87 -21.79
C HIS A 324 -14.63 -4.91 -22.92
N GLY A 325 -13.72 -5.88 -22.84
CA GLY A 325 -13.71 -7.08 -23.69
C GLY A 325 -14.10 -8.36 -22.94
N GLU A 326 -14.80 -8.21 -21.81
CA GLU A 326 -15.13 -9.31 -20.90
C GLU A 326 -16.58 -9.77 -21.15
N GLY A 327 -16.79 -10.65 -22.12
CA GLY A 327 -18.12 -11.19 -22.43
C GLY A 327 -18.85 -10.54 -23.60
N HIS A 328 -18.25 -9.54 -24.27
CA HIS A 328 -18.61 -9.11 -25.62
C HIS A 328 -17.35 -8.58 -26.34
N ASN A 329 -17.43 -8.37 -27.65
CA ASN A 329 -16.38 -7.79 -28.46
C ASN A 329 -16.62 -6.27 -28.66
N PRO A 330 -15.80 -5.39 -28.06
CA PRO A 330 -16.00 -3.94 -28.15
C PRO A 330 -15.85 -3.40 -29.58
N LEU A 331 -15.21 -4.14 -30.50
CA LEU A 331 -15.12 -3.75 -31.91
C LEU A 331 -16.42 -4.00 -32.69
N PHE A 332 -17.31 -4.88 -32.22
CA PHE A 332 -18.50 -5.28 -32.97
C PHE A 332 -19.46 -4.12 -33.21
N PHE A 333 -19.67 -3.29 -32.18
CA PHE A 333 -20.50 -2.08 -32.25
C PHE A 333 -19.68 -0.79 -32.32
N ASP A 334 -18.37 -0.86 -32.53
CA ASP A 334 -17.48 0.32 -32.49
C ASP A 334 -17.57 1.07 -31.14
N SER A 335 -17.49 0.33 -30.03
CA SER A 335 -17.77 0.83 -28.66
C SER A 335 -16.82 1.94 -28.21
N ASN A 336 -15.62 2.01 -28.78
CA ASN A 336 -14.66 3.09 -28.56
C ASN A 336 -14.83 4.28 -29.51
N GLY A 337 -15.61 4.12 -30.60
CA GLY A 337 -15.60 5.03 -31.72
C GLY A 337 -14.17 5.25 -32.27
N PRO A 338 -13.74 6.51 -32.49
CA PRO A 338 -12.43 6.79 -33.07
C PRO A 338 -11.24 6.59 -32.10
N LEU A 339 -11.50 6.24 -30.84
CA LEU A 339 -10.51 6.24 -29.76
C LEU A 339 -9.76 4.90 -29.67
N LYS A 340 -8.50 4.94 -29.22
CA LYS A 340 -7.64 3.76 -29.05
C LYS A 340 -7.71 3.19 -27.65
N GLY A 341 -7.59 1.87 -27.53
CA GLY A 341 -7.56 1.17 -26.24
C GLY A 341 -8.96 0.96 -25.65
N ILE A 342 -9.04 0.15 -24.60
CA ILE A 342 -10.28 -0.20 -23.90
C ILE A 342 -10.07 -0.07 -22.39
N LYS A 343 -11.03 -0.52 -21.58
CA LYS A 343 -10.86 -0.70 -20.13
C LYS A 343 -9.50 -1.31 -19.81
N ARG A 344 -8.84 -0.74 -18.80
CA ARG A 344 -7.43 -0.97 -18.45
C ARG A 344 -6.44 -0.45 -19.49
N ASP A 345 -6.73 0.56 -20.31
CA ASP A 345 -5.71 1.29 -21.06
C ASP A 345 -5.71 2.77 -20.64
N LEU A 346 -4.53 3.41 -20.64
CA LEU A 346 -4.45 4.87 -20.47
C LEU A 346 -4.54 5.63 -21.80
N TYR A 347 -4.75 4.90 -22.91
CA TYR A 347 -5.16 5.46 -24.19
C TYR A 347 -6.57 6.08 -24.09
N GLU A 348 -6.94 6.94 -25.04
CA GLU A 348 -8.19 7.71 -25.03
C GLU A 348 -9.41 6.81 -24.83
N GLY A 349 -9.49 5.67 -25.49
CA GLY A 349 -10.62 4.75 -25.40
C GLY A 349 -10.79 4.07 -24.03
N GLY A 350 -9.75 4.05 -23.19
CA GLY A 350 -9.83 3.50 -21.83
C GLY A 350 -10.29 4.51 -20.77
N ILE A 351 -10.11 5.81 -21.01
CA ILE A 351 -10.36 6.87 -20.02
C ILE A 351 -11.25 8.02 -20.50
N ARG A 352 -11.41 8.26 -21.81
CA ARG A 352 -12.33 9.27 -22.36
C ARG A 352 -13.70 8.64 -22.53
N ILE A 353 -14.71 9.26 -21.94
CA ILE A 353 -16.02 8.67 -21.66
C ILE A 353 -17.14 9.62 -22.13
N PRO A 354 -18.35 9.11 -22.42
CA PRO A 354 -19.46 9.98 -22.75
C PRO A 354 -19.82 10.84 -21.53
N PHE A 355 -20.13 12.12 -21.73
CA PHE A 355 -20.62 13.02 -20.67
C PHE A 355 -21.72 13.95 -21.18
N ILE A 356 -22.90 13.87 -20.58
CA ILE A 356 -24.06 14.69 -20.96
C ILE A 356 -24.62 15.34 -19.70
N ALA A 357 -24.86 16.65 -19.75
CA ALA A 357 -25.46 17.41 -18.66
C ALA A 357 -26.72 18.14 -19.13
N ARG A 358 -27.80 18.06 -18.36
CA ARG A 358 -29.07 18.72 -18.64
C ARG A 358 -29.58 19.46 -17.42
N TRP A 359 -29.89 20.74 -17.60
CA TRP A 359 -30.50 21.58 -16.58
C TRP A 359 -31.40 22.63 -17.26
N PRO A 360 -32.71 22.37 -17.38
CA PRO A 360 -33.62 23.20 -18.16
C PRO A 360 -33.62 24.67 -17.72
N GLY A 361 -33.39 25.57 -18.66
CA GLY A 361 -33.34 27.02 -18.39
C GLY A 361 -32.03 27.53 -17.78
N LYS A 362 -31.04 26.65 -17.54
CA LYS A 362 -29.69 27.00 -17.09
C LYS A 362 -28.62 26.58 -18.10
N ILE A 363 -28.67 25.33 -18.56
CA ILE A 363 -27.84 24.82 -19.66
C ILE A 363 -28.54 25.12 -20.98
N ARG A 364 -27.80 25.63 -21.98
CA ARG A 364 -28.32 25.89 -23.32
C ARG A 364 -28.55 24.55 -24.06
N PRO A 365 -29.79 24.22 -24.46
CA PRO A 365 -30.08 22.94 -25.11
C PRO A 365 -29.36 22.74 -26.45
N GLY A 366 -28.98 21.49 -26.73
CA GLY A 366 -28.40 21.05 -27.99
C GLY A 366 -26.99 21.56 -28.24
N THR A 367 -26.26 21.91 -27.18
CA THR A 367 -24.89 22.44 -27.29
C THR A 367 -23.84 21.37 -27.09
N THR A 368 -22.64 21.62 -27.61
CA THR A 368 -21.45 20.79 -27.43
C THR A 368 -20.36 21.64 -26.82
N ASN A 369 -19.59 21.06 -25.90
CA ASN A 369 -18.47 21.69 -25.24
C ASN A 369 -17.23 20.77 -25.36
N ASP A 370 -16.07 21.34 -25.65
CA ASP A 370 -14.80 20.66 -25.87
C ASP A 370 -13.79 20.90 -24.74
N HIS A 371 -14.23 21.49 -23.62
CA HIS A 371 -13.38 21.71 -22.46
C HIS A 371 -12.90 20.37 -21.86
N PRO A 372 -11.57 20.16 -21.77
CA PRO A 372 -11.02 19.00 -21.07
C PRO A 372 -11.41 19.02 -19.60
N SER A 373 -12.13 18.01 -19.15
CA SER A 373 -12.59 17.85 -17.77
C SER A 373 -12.47 16.40 -17.33
N ALA A 374 -12.37 16.16 -16.03
CA ALA A 374 -12.21 14.81 -15.48
C ALA A 374 -13.07 14.59 -14.24
N PHE A 375 -13.13 13.34 -13.76
CA PHE A 375 -13.92 12.98 -12.58
C PHE A 375 -13.58 13.77 -11.32
N TRP A 376 -12.32 14.15 -11.13
CA TRP A 376 -11.91 14.96 -9.98
C TRP A 376 -12.45 16.41 -10.02
N ASP A 377 -13.01 16.86 -11.15
CA ASP A 377 -13.69 18.17 -11.28
C ASP A 377 -15.13 18.16 -10.76
N LEU A 378 -15.70 16.98 -10.47
CA LEU A 378 -17.06 16.89 -9.93
C LEU A 378 -17.13 17.56 -8.55
N MET A 379 -16.18 17.27 -7.66
CA MET A 379 -16.16 17.82 -6.30
C MET A 379 -16.17 19.37 -6.28
N PRO A 380 -15.25 20.07 -6.95
CA PRO A 380 -15.27 21.54 -7.00
C PRO A 380 -16.51 22.08 -7.73
N THR A 381 -17.05 21.37 -8.71
CA THR A 381 -18.32 21.75 -9.34
C THR A 381 -19.49 21.67 -8.36
N MET A 382 -19.57 20.61 -7.57
CA MET A 382 -20.61 20.49 -6.54
C MET A 382 -20.43 21.54 -5.44
N ALA A 383 -19.19 21.84 -5.04
CA ALA A 383 -18.86 22.91 -4.10
C ALA A 383 -19.35 24.28 -4.60
N GLU A 384 -19.09 24.63 -5.86
CA GLU A 384 -19.56 25.89 -6.46
C GLU A 384 -21.10 25.96 -6.50
N ILE A 385 -21.79 24.86 -6.81
CA ILE A 385 -23.27 24.82 -6.81
C ILE A 385 -23.83 25.08 -5.39
N ILE A 386 -23.22 24.50 -4.36
CA ILE A 386 -23.66 24.74 -2.97
C ILE A 386 -23.07 26.00 -2.34
N ASP A 387 -22.28 26.78 -3.09
CA ASP A 387 -21.69 28.07 -2.70
C ASP A 387 -20.68 27.94 -1.53
N ILE A 388 -19.75 27.00 -1.66
CA ILE A 388 -18.61 26.83 -0.76
C ILE A 388 -17.30 26.71 -1.55
N GLU A 389 -16.19 26.94 -0.85
CA GLU A 389 -14.86 26.64 -1.40
C GLU A 389 -14.66 25.11 -1.51
N PRO A 390 -14.02 24.62 -2.58
CA PRO A 390 -13.71 23.20 -2.72
C PRO A 390 -12.77 22.73 -1.59
N PRO A 391 -12.91 21.47 -1.14
CA PRO A 391 -11.96 20.88 -0.20
C PRO A 391 -10.53 20.97 -0.73
N LYS A 392 -9.58 21.37 0.13
CA LYS A 392 -8.16 21.56 -0.23
C LYS A 392 -7.47 20.33 -0.81
N GLN A 393 -7.99 19.14 -0.53
CA GLN A 393 -7.49 17.88 -1.08
C GLN A 393 -7.81 17.71 -2.57
N SER A 394 -8.72 18.50 -3.13
CA SER A 394 -9.15 18.32 -4.51
C SER A 394 -8.12 18.86 -5.49
N ASP A 395 -7.81 18.05 -6.50
CA ASP A 395 -6.96 18.39 -7.65
C ASP A 395 -7.77 19.02 -8.80
N GLY A 396 -9.09 19.19 -8.62
CA GLY A 396 -10.01 19.61 -9.67
C GLY A 396 -10.28 21.09 -9.75
N ILE A 397 -10.88 21.50 -10.87
CA ILE A 397 -11.48 22.83 -11.06
C ILE A 397 -12.97 22.68 -11.39
N SER A 398 -13.79 23.68 -11.07
CA SER A 398 -15.21 23.59 -11.44
C SER A 398 -15.41 23.72 -12.95
N TYR A 399 -16.24 22.85 -13.54
CA TYR A 399 -16.78 23.00 -14.90
C TYR A 399 -18.17 23.65 -14.94
N LEU A 400 -18.69 24.17 -13.82
CA LEU A 400 -19.98 24.87 -13.79
C LEU A 400 -20.02 26.07 -14.77
N PRO A 401 -18.95 26.88 -14.92
CA PRO A 401 -18.93 27.95 -15.93
C PRO A 401 -19.18 27.43 -17.35
N ALA A 402 -18.56 26.31 -17.74
CA ALA A 402 -18.78 25.67 -19.04
C ALA A 402 -20.24 25.26 -19.25
N LEU A 403 -20.89 24.65 -18.24
CA LEU A 403 -22.30 24.28 -18.29
C LEU A 403 -23.22 25.50 -18.50
N LEU A 404 -22.86 26.63 -17.88
CA LEU A 404 -23.63 27.88 -17.95
C LEU A 404 -23.25 28.77 -19.16
N GLY A 405 -22.37 28.31 -20.05
CA GLY A 405 -21.91 29.08 -21.21
C GLY A 405 -21.06 30.31 -20.84
N LYS A 406 -20.38 30.27 -19.69
CA LYS A 406 -19.46 31.30 -19.20
C LYS A 406 -18.02 30.93 -19.53
N LYS A 407 -17.09 31.87 -19.29
CA LYS A 407 -15.65 31.62 -19.45
C LYS A 407 -15.19 30.56 -18.44
N GLN A 408 -14.59 29.49 -18.96
CA GLN A 408 -14.13 28.34 -18.22
C GLN A 408 -12.63 28.43 -17.91
N GLN A 409 -12.22 28.08 -16.70
CA GLN A 409 -10.81 27.93 -16.33
C GLN A 409 -10.26 26.64 -16.97
N LYS A 410 -8.99 26.66 -17.39
CA LYS A 410 -8.29 25.47 -17.86
C LYS A 410 -7.46 24.85 -16.74
N HIS A 411 -7.32 23.54 -16.79
CA HIS A 411 -6.30 22.81 -16.03
C HIS A 411 -4.90 23.11 -16.55
N ASP A 412 -3.91 23.09 -15.67
CA ASP A 412 -2.50 23.09 -16.06
C ASP A 412 -2.16 21.74 -16.74
N TYR A 413 -2.70 20.64 -16.20
CA TYR A 413 -2.67 19.30 -16.79
C TYR A 413 -3.77 18.40 -16.19
N LEU A 414 -4.04 17.26 -16.84
CA LEU A 414 -4.79 16.14 -16.30
C LEU A 414 -3.85 14.93 -16.17
N TYR A 415 -3.93 14.17 -15.07
CA TYR A 415 -2.98 13.08 -14.79
C TYR A 415 -3.66 11.76 -14.43
N TRP A 416 -3.09 10.66 -14.92
CA TRP A 416 -3.51 9.29 -14.59
C TRP A 416 -2.33 8.37 -14.30
N GLU A 417 -2.52 7.41 -13.41
CA GLU A 417 -1.61 6.28 -13.20
C GLU A 417 -2.37 4.96 -13.03
N PHE A 418 -1.77 3.87 -13.50
CA PHE A 418 -2.36 2.55 -13.37
C PHE A 418 -1.28 1.45 -13.34
N LYS A 419 -1.27 0.68 -12.25
CA LYS A 419 -0.27 -0.38 -12.01
C LYS A 419 -0.56 -1.71 -12.72
N PRO A 420 -1.77 -2.31 -12.64
CA PRO A 420 -1.97 -3.70 -13.06
C PRO A 420 -1.52 -4.02 -14.49
N GLY A 421 -0.85 -5.17 -14.64
CA GLY A 421 -0.27 -5.64 -15.90
C GLY A 421 1.07 -4.98 -16.18
N ASN A 422 1.04 -3.74 -16.68
CA ASN A 422 2.22 -2.96 -17.08
C ASN A 422 2.14 -1.55 -16.45
N PRO A 423 2.84 -1.27 -15.33
CA PRO A 423 2.73 0.01 -14.65
C PRO A 423 3.00 1.20 -15.58
N ARG A 424 2.08 2.15 -15.60
CA ARG A 424 2.10 3.25 -16.56
C ARG A 424 1.42 4.49 -16.01
N GLN A 425 1.85 5.63 -16.52
CA GLN A 425 1.34 6.96 -16.20
C GLN A 425 0.94 7.65 -17.50
N ALA A 426 -0.04 8.54 -17.43
CA ALA A 426 -0.44 9.38 -18.55
C ALA A 426 -0.71 10.80 -18.07
N ILE A 427 -0.43 11.76 -18.95
CA ILE A 427 -0.68 13.17 -18.68
C ILE A 427 -1.24 13.83 -19.94
N ARG A 428 -2.19 14.75 -19.79
CA ARG A 428 -2.71 15.60 -20.86
C ARG A 428 -2.51 17.07 -20.48
N LYS A 429 -1.87 17.84 -21.36
CA LYS A 429 -1.72 19.29 -21.25
C LYS A 429 -2.14 19.94 -22.56
N ASP A 430 -3.23 20.70 -22.52
CA ASP A 430 -3.95 21.17 -23.70
C ASP A 430 -4.24 20.00 -24.68
N ASP A 431 -3.69 20.05 -25.90
CA ASP A 431 -3.86 19.03 -26.94
C ASP A 431 -2.76 17.96 -26.93
N TRP A 432 -1.72 18.12 -26.11
CA TRP A 432 -0.67 17.12 -25.96
C TRP A 432 -1.07 16.08 -24.92
N LYS A 433 -0.88 14.81 -25.27
CA LYS A 433 -1.03 13.69 -24.37
C LYS A 433 0.20 12.81 -24.41
N ALA A 434 0.73 12.47 -23.24
CA ALA A 434 1.82 11.52 -23.11
C ALA A 434 1.42 10.30 -22.28
N ILE A 435 2.04 9.16 -22.59
CA ILE A 435 1.93 7.91 -21.82
C ILE A 435 3.35 7.38 -21.58
N TYR A 436 3.69 7.19 -20.31
CA TYR A 436 4.95 6.59 -19.88
C TYR A 436 4.71 5.18 -19.35
N PHE A 437 5.37 4.20 -19.95
CA PHE A 437 5.37 2.81 -19.51
C PHE A 437 6.61 2.56 -18.67
N ILE A 438 6.40 2.38 -17.37
CA ILE A 438 7.47 2.37 -16.36
C ILE A 438 8.37 1.15 -16.51
N GLN A 439 7.78 0.00 -16.85
CA GLN A 439 8.50 -1.27 -16.86
C GLN A 439 9.58 -1.35 -17.94
N ASP A 440 9.33 -0.79 -19.12
CA ASP A 440 10.23 -0.83 -20.27
C ASP A 440 10.80 0.55 -20.64
N GLY A 441 10.41 1.60 -19.93
CA GLY A 441 10.85 2.98 -20.16
C GLY A 441 10.27 3.62 -21.43
N ARG A 442 9.29 2.99 -22.09
CA ARG A 442 8.70 3.52 -23.33
C ARG A 442 7.89 4.78 -23.04
N PHE A 443 8.14 5.82 -23.82
CA PHE A 443 7.42 7.09 -23.75
C PHE A 443 6.71 7.34 -25.09
N GLU A 444 5.41 7.59 -25.03
CA GLU A 444 4.58 7.88 -26.19
C GLU A 444 4.00 9.29 -26.05
N LEU A 445 3.99 10.04 -27.15
CA LEU A 445 3.49 11.40 -27.20
C LEU A 445 2.54 11.55 -28.40
N TYR A 446 1.39 12.19 -28.18
CA TYR A 446 0.33 12.37 -29.17
C TYR A 446 -0.18 13.81 -29.15
N HIS A 447 -0.59 14.33 -30.31
CA HIS A 447 -1.29 15.61 -30.44
C HIS A 447 -2.75 15.34 -30.81
N LEU A 448 -3.65 15.43 -29.84
CA LEU A 448 -5.01 14.90 -29.91
C LEU A 448 -5.92 15.65 -30.90
N SER A 449 -5.64 16.91 -31.22
CA SER A 449 -6.42 17.65 -32.23
C SER A 449 -6.25 17.06 -33.63
N ASP A 450 -5.10 16.44 -33.90
CA ASP A 450 -4.75 15.87 -35.21
C ASP A 450 -4.91 14.34 -35.22
N ASP A 451 -4.74 13.70 -34.06
CA ASP A 451 -4.73 12.25 -33.91
C ASP A 451 -5.41 11.79 -32.59
N ILE A 452 -6.74 11.95 -32.53
CA ILE A 452 -7.56 11.48 -31.40
C ILE A 452 -7.49 9.95 -31.21
N GLY A 453 -7.03 9.21 -32.22
CA GLY A 453 -6.86 7.76 -32.19
C GLY A 453 -5.47 7.30 -31.76
N GLU A 454 -4.57 8.22 -31.37
CA GLU A 454 -3.24 7.91 -30.83
C GLU A 454 -2.45 6.89 -31.70
N LYS A 455 -2.49 7.10 -33.01
CA LYS A 455 -1.91 6.22 -34.04
C LYS A 455 -0.44 6.54 -34.31
N ARG A 456 -0.03 7.80 -34.22
CA ARG A 456 1.33 8.25 -34.51
C ARG A 456 2.01 8.79 -33.26
N ASN A 457 2.98 8.03 -32.74
CA ASN A 457 3.83 8.50 -31.64
C ASN A 457 4.79 9.59 -32.15
N LEU A 458 4.76 10.76 -31.52
CA LEU A 458 5.52 11.97 -31.85
C LEU A 458 6.70 12.23 -30.90
N ALA A 459 6.99 11.34 -29.95
CA ALA A 459 7.98 11.61 -28.89
C ALA A 459 9.39 11.90 -29.44
N SER A 460 9.80 11.22 -30.51
CA SER A 460 11.09 11.47 -31.18
C SER A 460 11.11 12.74 -32.03
N GLU A 461 9.95 13.22 -32.47
CA GLU A 461 9.81 14.43 -33.29
C GLU A 461 9.74 15.69 -32.41
N TYR A 462 9.22 15.58 -31.18
CA TYR A 462 9.06 16.69 -30.23
C TYR A 462 9.69 16.37 -28.86
N PRO A 463 11.02 16.17 -28.78
CA PRO A 463 11.69 15.71 -27.57
C PRO A 463 11.57 16.70 -26.39
N LEU A 464 11.51 18.01 -26.64
CA LEU A 464 11.34 19.01 -25.58
C LEU A 464 9.95 18.95 -24.94
N VAL A 465 8.91 18.66 -25.73
CA VAL A 465 7.55 18.46 -25.20
C VAL A 465 7.49 17.14 -24.43
N ALA A 466 8.16 16.10 -24.93
CA ALA A 466 8.25 14.82 -24.23
C ALA A 466 8.94 14.95 -22.87
N GLU A 467 10.05 15.71 -22.81
CA GLU A 467 10.78 16.00 -21.57
C GLU A 467 9.92 16.79 -20.57
N GLU A 468 9.28 17.89 -21.02
CA GLU A 468 8.37 18.69 -20.17
C GLU A 468 7.25 17.84 -19.57
N LEU A 469 6.57 17.02 -20.38
CA LEU A 469 5.48 16.17 -19.89
C LEU A 469 5.98 15.03 -19.00
N PHE A 470 7.20 14.53 -19.24
CA PHE A 470 7.81 13.53 -18.36
C PHE A 470 8.11 14.11 -16.97
N GLU A 471 8.63 15.35 -16.90
CA GLU A 471 8.85 16.05 -15.62
C GLU A 471 7.54 16.23 -14.86
N MET A 472 6.49 16.70 -15.53
CA MET A 472 5.16 16.84 -14.93
C MET A 472 4.58 15.51 -14.43
N ILE A 473 4.83 14.39 -15.13
CA ILE A 473 4.46 13.04 -14.67
C ILE A 473 5.13 12.70 -13.34
N GLN A 474 6.42 13.07 -13.16
CA GLN A 474 7.13 12.81 -11.91
C GLN A 474 6.59 13.68 -10.76
N GLU A 475 6.22 14.93 -11.04
CA GLU A 475 5.70 15.87 -10.05
C GLU A 475 4.27 15.54 -9.59
N ALA A 476 3.43 15.02 -10.49
CA ALA A 476 2.03 14.70 -10.19
C ALA A 476 1.83 13.43 -9.36
N HIS A 477 2.89 12.65 -9.10
CA HIS A 477 2.82 11.38 -8.38
C HIS A 477 3.26 11.50 -6.90
N ASP A 478 2.34 11.23 -5.98
CA ASP A 478 2.70 10.91 -4.59
C ASP A 478 2.86 9.41 -4.40
N TYR A 479 3.96 8.99 -3.77
CA TYR A 479 4.19 7.59 -3.44
C TYR A 479 3.09 7.03 -2.53
N ASN A 480 2.44 5.94 -2.96
CA ASN A 480 1.45 5.22 -2.18
C ASN A 480 1.92 3.77 -1.91
N PRO A 481 2.24 3.40 -0.66
CA PRO A 481 2.74 2.06 -0.34
C PRO A 481 1.70 0.94 -0.56
N ARG A 482 0.40 1.27 -0.62
CA ARG A 482 -0.65 0.29 -0.96
C ARG A 482 -0.74 0.05 -2.47
N PHE A 483 -0.26 0.99 -3.28
CA PHE A 483 -0.30 0.95 -4.74
C PHE A 483 1.03 1.44 -5.37
N PRO A 484 2.18 0.79 -5.07
CA PRO A 484 3.47 1.28 -5.57
C PRO A 484 3.59 1.04 -7.08
N LEU A 485 3.94 2.08 -7.84
CA LEU A 485 4.15 2.03 -9.30
C LEU A 485 5.48 1.35 -9.70
N THR A 486 6.53 1.54 -8.89
CA THR A 486 7.84 0.91 -9.04
C THR A 486 8.14 0.03 -7.83
N ASN A 487 8.74 -1.15 -8.07
CA ASN A 487 9.50 -1.84 -7.02
C ASN A 487 10.92 -1.23 -7.08
N THR A 488 11.20 -0.22 -6.28
CA THR A 488 12.56 0.33 -6.14
C THR A 488 13.49 -0.60 -5.35
N GLU A 489 12.91 -1.62 -4.71
CA GLU A 489 13.65 -2.62 -3.96
C GLU A 489 14.33 -3.64 -4.87
N LYS A 490 15.60 -3.86 -4.60
CA LYS A 490 16.47 -4.81 -5.29
C LYS A 490 16.54 -6.14 -4.52
N HIS A 491 16.70 -7.23 -5.26
CA HIS A 491 16.98 -8.54 -4.68
C HIS A 491 18.40 -8.61 -4.10
N ILE A 492 18.58 -9.46 -3.09
CA ILE A 492 19.89 -9.78 -2.51
C ILE A 492 20.41 -11.07 -3.12
N GLN A 493 21.70 -11.10 -3.43
CA GLN A 493 22.42 -12.25 -3.95
C GLN A 493 23.78 -12.42 -3.26
N VAL A 494 24.37 -13.61 -3.37
CA VAL A 494 25.79 -13.80 -3.07
C VAL A 494 26.60 -12.99 -4.08
N SER A 495 27.59 -12.24 -3.61
CA SER A 495 28.36 -11.39 -4.53
C SER A 495 29.17 -12.22 -5.51
N ALA A 496 29.04 -11.91 -6.79
CA ALA A 496 29.86 -12.52 -7.84
C ALA A 496 31.33 -12.09 -7.76
N LYS A 497 31.63 -10.97 -7.09
CA LYS A 497 32.99 -10.44 -6.95
C LYS A 497 33.72 -11.03 -5.75
N ASN A 498 33.01 -11.25 -4.65
CA ASN A 498 33.54 -11.89 -3.45
C ASN A 498 32.45 -12.73 -2.78
N PRO A 499 32.44 -14.06 -2.97
CA PRO A 499 31.32 -14.91 -2.55
C PRO A 499 31.21 -15.06 -1.03
N ASN A 500 32.15 -14.52 -0.24
CA ASN A 500 32.03 -14.43 1.22
C ASN A 500 31.02 -13.37 1.70
N TYR A 501 30.50 -12.54 0.79
CA TYR A 501 29.63 -11.42 1.11
C TYR A 501 28.38 -11.38 0.24
N LEU A 502 27.42 -10.54 0.64
CA LEU A 502 26.14 -10.34 -0.04
C LEU A 502 26.10 -8.97 -0.70
N GLU A 503 25.36 -8.87 -1.80
CA GLU A 503 25.12 -7.63 -2.53
C GLU A 503 23.67 -7.55 -2.99
N TYR A 504 23.21 -6.34 -3.26
CA TYR A 504 22.05 -6.11 -4.12
C TYR A 504 22.41 -6.47 -5.57
N GLU A 505 21.40 -6.77 -6.38
CA GLU A 505 21.58 -7.11 -7.80
C GLU A 505 22.29 -6.05 -8.66
N ASP A 506 22.41 -4.81 -8.17
CA ASP A 506 23.19 -3.74 -8.80
C ASP A 506 24.67 -3.72 -8.37
N GLY A 507 25.09 -4.67 -7.55
CA GLY A 507 26.44 -4.79 -7.01
C GLY A 507 26.71 -3.96 -5.74
N THR A 508 25.70 -3.30 -5.16
CA THR A 508 25.85 -2.57 -3.89
C THR A 508 25.97 -3.56 -2.73
N PRO A 509 26.95 -3.44 -1.81
CA PRO A 509 27.09 -4.37 -0.69
C PRO A 509 25.88 -4.39 0.24
N TYR A 510 25.53 -5.57 0.74
CA TYR A 510 24.46 -5.76 1.71
C TYR A 510 24.96 -6.51 2.95
N ILE A 511 24.75 -5.94 4.13
CA ILE A 511 25.11 -6.55 5.41
C ILE A 511 23.82 -6.75 6.22
N PRO A 512 23.42 -7.99 6.56
CA PRO A 512 22.16 -8.29 7.24
C PRO A 512 22.26 -7.97 8.74
N ILE A 513 21.78 -6.79 9.15
CA ILE A 513 21.79 -6.29 10.52
C ILE A 513 20.40 -6.45 11.14
N GLY A 514 20.24 -7.40 12.05
CA GLY A 514 19.04 -7.50 12.88
C GLY A 514 18.88 -8.81 13.65
N PRO A 515 17.87 -8.91 14.51
CA PRO A 515 17.57 -10.11 15.29
C PRO A 515 16.60 -11.05 14.59
N ASN A 516 16.32 -12.21 15.22
CA ASN A 516 15.35 -13.18 14.72
C ASN A 516 13.94 -12.92 15.28
N ILE A 517 13.13 -12.04 14.69
CA ILE A 517 11.76 -11.71 15.15
C ILE A 517 10.75 -12.77 14.64
N CYS A 518 10.91 -14.03 15.04
CA CYS A 518 10.31 -15.16 14.31
C CYS A 518 8.78 -15.28 14.32
N TRP A 519 8.12 -15.03 15.47
CA TRP A 519 6.66 -15.06 15.61
C TRP A 519 6.18 -14.16 16.76
N SER A 520 4.89 -13.82 16.78
CA SER A 520 4.26 -13.14 17.91
C SER A 520 4.12 -14.10 19.09
N ARG A 521 4.83 -13.81 20.19
CA ARG A 521 4.79 -14.62 21.42
C ARG A 521 3.76 -14.15 22.44
N ILE A 522 3.14 -12.99 22.19
CA ILE A 522 2.29 -12.29 23.14
C ILE A 522 0.81 -12.41 22.75
N THR A 523 0.52 -12.49 21.45
CA THR A 523 -0.85 -12.50 20.93
C THR A 523 -0.98 -13.42 19.72
N THR A 524 -2.11 -14.09 19.62
CA THR A 524 -2.55 -14.87 18.46
C THR A 524 -3.49 -14.07 17.55
N GLU A 525 -3.89 -12.86 17.98
CA GLU A 525 -4.79 -12.00 17.21
C GLU A 525 -4.04 -11.26 16.10
N ALA A 526 -4.59 -11.34 14.90
CA ALA A 526 -3.97 -10.87 13.66
C ALA A 526 -3.53 -9.40 13.72
N ASP A 527 -4.45 -8.49 14.03
CA ASP A 527 -4.17 -7.05 14.03
C ASP A 527 -3.20 -6.64 15.13
N GLN A 528 -3.29 -7.29 16.30
CA GLN A 528 -2.37 -7.03 17.40
C GLN A 528 -0.96 -7.52 17.07
N ALA A 529 -0.84 -8.69 16.42
CA ALA A 529 0.44 -9.21 15.97
C ALA A 529 1.05 -8.28 14.91
N LEU A 530 0.29 -7.87 13.89
CA LEU A 530 0.76 -6.92 12.87
C LEU A 530 1.18 -5.58 13.49
N GLY A 531 0.45 -5.06 14.48
CA GLY A 531 0.85 -3.88 15.24
C GLY A 531 2.16 -4.05 16.01
N GLN A 532 2.44 -5.26 16.52
CA GLN A 532 3.74 -5.57 17.14
C GLN A 532 4.87 -5.62 16.11
N TYR A 533 4.66 -6.22 14.95
CA TYR A 533 5.66 -6.20 13.87
C TYR A 533 5.92 -4.78 13.38
N ASP A 534 4.91 -3.96 13.16
CA ASP A 534 5.07 -2.54 12.80
C ASP A 534 5.94 -1.81 13.84
N LYS A 535 5.67 -2.01 15.14
CA LYS A 535 6.49 -1.47 16.23
C LYS A 535 7.94 -1.99 16.17
N TYR A 536 8.16 -3.29 16.04
CA TYR A 536 9.51 -3.87 16.03
C TYR A 536 10.30 -3.46 14.80
N PHE A 537 9.68 -3.47 13.63
CA PHE A 537 10.29 -3.08 12.37
C PHE A 537 10.65 -1.60 12.37
N LYS A 538 9.75 -0.73 12.85
CA LYS A 538 10.05 0.68 13.05
C LYS A 538 11.27 0.88 13.96
N LYS A 539 11.26 0.27 15.15
CA LYS A 539 12.39 0.38 16.09
C LYS A 539 13.70 -0.15 15.50
N LEU A 540 13.64 -1.27 14.80
CA LEU A 540 14.82 -1.87 14.18
C LEU A 540 15.40 -0.93 13.10
N ALA A 541 14.56 -0.43 12.20
CA ALA A 541 14.96 0.48 11.12
C ALA A 541 15.48 1.82 11.64
N GLU A 542 14.81 2.43 12.62
CA GLU A 542 15.26 3.66 13.30
C GLU A 542 16.62 3.49 13.97
N ASN A 543 16.97 2.26 14.35
CA ASN A 543 18.27 1.92 14.93
C ASN A 543 19.18 1.18 13.93
N GLY A 544 19.01 1.39 12.62
CA GLY A 544 19.95 0.95 11.60
C GLY A 544 19.90 -0.53 11.23
N GLY A 545 18.98 -1.32 11.79
CA GLY A 545 18.73 -2.66 11.31
C GLY A 545 17.97 -2.68 10.00
N ASN A 546 18.14 -3.75 9.23
CA ASN A 546 17.61 -3.92 7.87
C ASN A 546 17.22 -5.37 7.56
N TYR A 547 17.27 -6.28 8.55
CA TYR A 547 17.06 -7.71 8.33
C TYR A 547 16.31 -8.34 9.51
N THR A 548 15.47 -9.33 9.24
CA THR A 548 14.88 -10.21 10.27
C THR A 548 14.57 -11.60 9.72
N ARG A 549 14.16 -12.51 10.60
CA ARG A 549 13.71 -13.87 10.29
C ARG A 549 12.26 -14.08 10.76
N ILE A 550 11.47 -14.84 10.00
CA ILE A 550 10.07 -15.20 10.29
C ILE A 550 9.88 -16.72 10.14
N TRP A 551 9.16 -17.36 11.06
CA TRP A 551 8.87 -18.80 11.01
C TRP A 551 7.45 -19.08 10.53
N LEU A 552 7.32 -19.68 9.34
CA LEU A 552 6.03 -19.84 8.67
C LEU A 552 5.16 -20.97 9.24
N SER A 553 5.71 -21.90 10.04
CA SER A 553 4.91 -22.92 10.74
C SER A 553 4.43 -22.46 12.11
N ALA A 554 4.68 -21.20 12.51
CA ALA A 554 4.02 -20.65 13.68
C ALA A 554 2.50 -20.52 13.40
N PRO A 555 1.61 -20.81 14.35
CA PRO A 555 0.16 -20.89 14.09
C PRO A 555 -0.47 -19.67 13.41
N LEU A 556 0.05 -18.46 13.68
CA LEU A 556 -0.40 -17.21 13.06
C LEU A 556 -0.11 -17.18 11.54
N TRP A 557 0.98 -17.81 11.12
CA TRP A 557 1.49 -17.81 9.76
C TRP A 557 1.24 -19.12 9.01
N GLU A 558 0.74 -20.14 9.70
CA GLU A 558 0.50 -21.45 9.10
C GLU A 558 -0.62 -21.35 8.05
N VAL A 559 -0.30 -21.85 6.85
CA VAL A 559 -1.16 -21.79 5.67
C VAL A 559 -2.00 -23.05 5.55
N GLU A 560 -1.56 -24.16 6.15
CA GLU A 560 -2.27 -25.45 6.15
C GLU A 560 -3.02 -25.67 7.48
N GLN A 561 -4.02 -24.84 7.78
CA GLN A 561 -4.68 -24.87 9.10
C GLN A 561 -5.53 -26.13 9.35
N LYS A 562 -6.16 -26.68 8.31
CA LYS A 562 -7.19 -27.73 8.46
C LYS A 562 -6.83 -29.08 7.85
N LYS A 563 -6.02 -29.10 6.79
CA LYS A 563 -5.63 -30.33 6.08
C LYS A 563 -4.31 -30.12 5.35
N ALA A 564 -3.57 -31.20 5.15
CA ALA A 564 -2.38 -31.24 4.32
C ALA A 564 -2.68 -30.75 2.89
N SER A 565 -1.82 -29.89 2.33
CA SER A 565 -1.99 -29.25 1.03
C SER A 565 -3.33 -28.49 0.88
N GLY A 566 -3.96 -28.10 1.99
CA GLY A 566 -5.20 -27.31 2.03
C GLY A 566 -4.93 -25.90 2.52
N PHE A 567 -4.57 -25.03 1.59
CA PHE A 567 -4.17 -23.66 1.90
C PHE A 567 -5.37 -22.75 2.22
N ASP A 568 -5.31 -22.03 3.35
CA ASP A 568 -6.27 -20.99 3.70
C ASP A 568 -5.94 -19.69 2.94
N LEU A 569 -6.63 -19.48 1.82
CA LEU A 569 -6.45 -18.33 0.94
C LEU A 569 -7.08 -17.04 1.50
N GLY A 570 -7.57 -17.03 2.75
CA GLY A 570 -8.27 -15.93 3.39
C GLY A 570 -7.41 -15.14 4.39
N LYS A 571 -7.51 -15.51 5.65
CA LYS A 571 -6.90 -14.71 6.73
C LYS A 571 -5.37 -14.67 6.63
N THR A 572 -4.74 -15.80 6.30
CA THR A 572 -3.28 -15.95 6.28
C THR A 572 -2.64 -15.18 5.12
N ASP A 573 -3.31 -15.09 3.97
CA ASP A 573 -2.89 -14.27 2.81
C ASP A 573 -2.77 -12.80 3.17
N TYR A 574 -3.83 -12.22 3.76
CA TYR A 574 -3.82 -10.83 4.20
C TYR A 574 -2.70 -10.57 5.21
N LEU A 575 -2.53 -11.50 6.15
CA LEU A 575 -1.54 -11.41 7.21
C LEU A 575 -0.10 -11.41 6.67
N LEU A 576 0.24 -12.34 5.79
CA LEU A 576 1.58 -12.45 5.21
C LEU A 576 1.87 -11.29 4.26
N ASP A 577 0.93 -10.90 3.41
CA ASP A 577 1.09 -9.71 2.54
C ASP A 577 1.30 -8.45 3.39
N SER A 578 0.54 -8.30 4.47
CA SER A 578 0.67 -7.16 5.38
C SER A 578 2.04 -7.15 6.07
N LEU A 579 2.53 -8.31 6.51
CA LEU A 579 3.86 -8.45 7.10
C LEU A 579 4.96 -8.06 6.10
N VAL A 580 4.88 -8.54 4.85
CA VAL A 580 5.85 -8.22 3.79
C VAL A 580 5.79 -6.74 3.44
N ASN A 581 4.59 -6.16 3.32
CA ASN A 581 4.42 -4.72 3.07
C ASN A 581 4.96 -3.87 4.23
N LEU A 582 4.79 -4.30 5.48
CA LEU A 582 5.38 -3.63 6.65
C LEU A 582 6.91 -3.69 6.60
N ALA A 583 7.49 -4.83 6.24
CA ALA A 583 8.93 -4.95 6.10
C ALA A 583 9.46 -4.03 4.99
N SER A 584 8.79 -4.00 3.83
CA SER A 584 9.13 -3.10 2.72
C SER A 584 9.05 -1.62 3.12
N LYS A 585 7.97 -1.22 3.81
CA LYS A 585 7.78 0.14 4.37
C LYS A 585 8.98 0.62 5.21
N TYR A 586 9.63 -0.28 5.93
CA TYR A 586 10.79 0.03 6.77
C TYR A 586 12.14 -0.42 6.18
N SER A 587 12.16 -0.84 4.91
CA SER A 587 13.35 -1.35 4.22
C SER A 587 14.03 -2.51 4.96
N ILE A 588 13.23 -3.42 5.51
CA ILE A 588 13.69 -4.64 6.18
C ILE A 588 13.56 -5.82 5.23
N LYS A 589 14.63 -6.58 5.06
CA LYS A 589 14.61 -7.86 4.34
C LYS A 589 14.21 -9.00 5.27
N ILE A 590 13.32 -9.87 4.80
CA ILE A 590 12.81 -11.01 5.59
C ILE A 590 13.44 -12.32 5.09
N LYS A 591 14.09 -13.06 5.98
CA LYS A 591 14.35 -14.50 5.79
C LYS A 591 13.14 -15.29 6.28
N PHE A 592 12.53 -16.07 5.40
CA PHE A 592 11.46 -16.98 5.79
C PHE A 592 12.01 -18.37 6.10
N CYS A 593 11.60 -18.95 7.22
CA CYS A 593 11.79 -20.36 7.52
C CYS A 593 10.52 -21.11 7.15
N LEU A 594 10.62 -22.00 6.17
CA LEU A 594 9.49 -22.80 5.70
C LEU A 594 9.00 -23.71 6.82
N GLU A 595 9.81 -24.63 7.32
CA GLU A 595 9.37 -25.59 8.34
C GLU A 595 10.18 -25.54 9.63
N ASN A 596 9.59 -25.94 10.75
CA ASN A 596 10.30 -25.99 12.04
C ASN A 596 9.78 -27.08 13.00
N PHE A 597 8.99 -28.03 12.51
CA PHE A 597 8.42 -29.11 13.31
C PHE A 597 9.38 -30.29 13.45
N ARG A 598 9.25 -31.06 14.54
CA ARG A 598 10.13 -32.23 14.82
C ARG A 598 9.42 -33.58 14.69
N GLN A 599 8.09 -33.59 14.81
CA GLN A 599 7.23 -34.77 14.85
C GLN A 599 5.85 -34.47 14.24
N LEU A 600 5.13 -35.52 13.82
CA LEU A 600 3.77 -35.44 13.26
C LEU A 600 2.69 -35.71 14.32
N THR A 601 2.85 -35.14 15.51
CA THR A 601 1.95 -35.31 16.67
C THR A 601 1.11 -34.05 16.90
N ASP A 602 0.21 -34.07 17.88
CA ASP A 602 -0.58 -32.90 18.31
C ASP A 602 -0.27 -32.54 19.78
N ARG A 603 1.01 -32.25 20.07
CA ARG A 603 1.40 -31.90 21.43
C ARG A 603 1.14 -30.41 21.71
N PRO A 604 0.68 -30.06 22.92
CA PRO A 604 0.51 -28.67 23.30
C PRO A 604 1.86 -27.94 23.36
N ALA A 605 1.79 -26.61 23.41
CA ALA A 605 2.96 -25.76 23.59
C ALA A 605 3.80 -26.22 24.80
N PRO A 606 5.12 -26.38 24.66
CA PRO A 606 5.96 -26.95 25.72
C PRO A 606 6.14 -26.04 26.95
N PHE A 607 5.94 -24.73 26.81
CA PHE A 607 6.03 -23.74 27.89
C PHE A 607 5.32 -22.43 27.52
N GLU A 608 5.05 -21.57 28.52
CA GLU A 608 4.38 -20.28 28.35
C GLU A 608 5.15 -19.35 27.36
N GLY A 609 4.44 -18.73 26.41
CA GLY A 609 5.05 -17.89 25.37
C GLY A 609 5.70 -18.65 24.20
N SER A 610 5.55 -19.98 24.14
CA SER A 610 5.83 -20.81 22.95
C SER A 610 4.55 -21.16 22.19
N VAL A 611 4.68 -21.68 20.99
CA VAL A 611 3.56 -22.16 20.18
C VAL A 611 3.74 -23.65 19.86
N PRO A 612 2.65 -24.43 19.69
CA PRO A 612 2.76 -25.80 19.23
C PRO A 612 3.27 -25.79 17.79
N PHE A 613 4.41 -26.44 17.59
CA PHE A 613 5.05 -26.53 16.28
C PHE A 613 4.86 -27.89 15.62
N ASP A 614 4.31 -28.90 16.30
CA ASP A 614 4.09 -30.19 15.66
C ASP A 614 3.07 -30.05 14.50
N LYS A 615 3.15 -30.93 13.50
CA LYS A 615 2.33 -30.84 12.29
C LYS A 615 1.42 -32.08 12.16
N PRO A 616 0.34 -32.16 12.96
CA PRO A 616 -0.49 -33.36 13.05
C PRO A 616 -1.20 -33.68 11.73
N ILE A 617 -1.56 -32.65 10.95
CA ILE A 617 -2.29 -32.77 9.67
C ILE A 617 -1.59 -33.65 8.61
N TYR A 618 -0.29 -33.90 8.76
CA TYR A 618 0.46 -34.81 7.88
C TYR A 618 0.43 -36.27 8.34
N SER A 619 0.08 -36.52 9.61
CA SER A 619 -0.02 -37.87 10.18
C SER A 619 -1.35 -38.54 9.85
N LYS A 620 -1.31 -39.82 9.51
CA LYS A 620 -2.49 -40.67 9.32
C LYS A 620 -3.42 -40.71 10.52
N VAL A 621 -2.88 -40.56 11.73
CA VAL A 621 -3.69 -40.48 12.97
C VAL A 621 -4.67 -39.31 12.92
N TYR A 622 -4.29 -38.22 12.26
CA TYR A 622 -5.09 -36.99 12.14
C TYR A 622 -5.55 -36.72 10.71
N GLY A 623 -5.62 -37.75 9.86
CA GLY A 623 -6.15 -37.67 8.50
C GLY A 623 -5.16 -37.29 7.40
N GLY A 624 -3.87 -37.19 7.69
CA GLY A 624 -2.79 -37.00 6.72
C GLY A 624 -2.29 -38.32 6.09
N PRO A 625 -1.33 -38.27 5.15
CA PRO A 625 -0.91 -39.47 4.42
C PRO A 625 0.23 -40.26 5.07
N LEU A 626 0.90 -39.73 6.10
CA LEU A 626 2.18 -40.27 6.61
C LEU A 626 2.04 -40.98 7.97
N GLU A 627 2.82 -42.04 8.19
CA GLU A 627 2.90 -42.70 9.51
C GLU A 627 3.85 -41.96 10.47
N ASN A 628 4.93 -41.37 9.95
CA ASN A 628 6.00 -40.77 10.76
C ASN A 628 6.90 -39.84 9.93
N MET A 629 7.87 -39.21 10.60
CA MET A 629 8.86 -38.32 9.96
C MET A 629 9.76 -39.06 8.96
N GLU A 630 10.07 -40.36 9.14
CA GLU A 630 10.89 -41.10 8.17
C GLU A 630 10.20 -41.12 6.80
N GLN A 631 8.89 -41.36 6.78
CA GLN A 631 8.12 -41.32 5.53
C GLN A 631 8.06 -39.92 4.92
N PHE A 632 7.97 -38.86 5.76
CA PHE A 632 8.01 -37.48 5.27
C PHE A 632 9.23 -37.21 4.39
N PHE A 633 10.41 -37.66 4.83
CA PHE A 633 11.66 -37.41 4.10
C PHE A 633 11.96 -38.46 3.03
N ALA A 634 11.56 -39.72 3.22
CA ALA A 634 11.96 -40.83 2.35
C ALA A 634 11.01 -41.07 1.17
N THR A 635 9.72 -40.74 1.28
CA THR A 635 8.73 -41.10 0.25
C THR A 635 8.39 -39.93 -0.66
N LYS A 636 7.83 -40.25 -1.83
CA LYS A 636 7.35 -39.27 -2.80
C LYS A 636 6.23 -38.41 -2.20
N GLU A 637 5.29 -39.04 -1.50
CA GLU A 637 4.15 -38.37 -0.88
C GLU A 637 4.61 -37.35 0.17
N GLY A 638 5.60 -37.69 1.00
CA GLY A 638 6.17 -36.78 1.99
C GLY A 638 6.87 -35.57 1.38
N LYS A 639 7.68 -35.80 0.34
CA LYS A 639 8.32 -34.72 -0.44
C LYS A 639 7.29 -33.80 -1.10
N GLU A 640 6.23 -34.37 -1.68
CA GLU A 640 5.17 -33.59 -2.32
C GLU A 640 4.44 -32.67 -1.34
N LEU A 641 4.32 -33.03 -0.05
CA LEU A 641 3.77 -32.12 0.98
C LEU A 641 4.64 -30.88 1.20
N PHE A 642 5.97 -31.06 1.26
CA PHE A 642 6.89 -29.93 1.36
C PHE A 642 6.86 -29.07 0.10
N LEU A 643 6.95 -29.72 -1.07
CA LEU A 643 6.97 -29.03 -2.36
C LEU A 643 5.66 -28.27 -2.62
N SER A 644 4.50 -28.84 -2.29
CA SER A 644 3.21 -28.16 -2.48
C SER A 644 3.15 -26.86 -1.67
N ARG A 645 3.58 -26.90 -0.41
CA ARG A 645 3.65 -25.74 0.47
C ARG A 645 4.68 -24.72 -0.01
N MET A 646 5.86 -25.18 -0.40
CA MET A 646 6.91 -24.32 -0.97
C MET A 646 6.41 -23.60 -2.23
N HIS A 647 5.76 -24.33 -3.15
CA HIS A 647 5.23 -23.76 -4.38
C HIS A 647 4.13 -22.74 -4.11
N TRP A 648 3.28 -22.97 -3.10
CA TRP A 648 2.31 -21.98 -2.65
C TRP A 648 2.97 -20.65 -2.30
N PHE A 649 4.06 -20.66 -1.54
CA PHE A 649 4.82 -19.45 -1.23
C PHE A 649 5.52 -18.87 -2.47
N SER A 650 6.10 -19.71 -3.33
CA SER A 650 6.80 -19.27 -4.55
C SER A 650 5.90 -18.51 -5.51
N ASN A 651 4.67 -18.99 -5.71
CA ASN A 651 3.68 -18.36 -6.59
C ASN A 651 3.33 -16.93 -6.15
N ARG A 652 3.59 -16.60 -4.88
CA ARG A 652 3.25 -15.30 -4.29
C ARG A 652 4.46 -14.39 -4.10
N TYR A 653 5.59 -14.95 -3.68
CA TYR A 653 6.71 -14.17 -3.17
C TYR A 653 8.02 -14.36 -3.92
N ALA A 654 8.13 -15.27 -4.90
CA ALA A 654 9.42 -15.55 -5.58
C ALA A 654 10.05 -14.34 -6.29
N THR A 655 9.24 -13.34 -6.66
CA THR A 655 9.69 -12.09 -7.28
C THR A 655 9.67 -10.90 -6.34
N ASN A 656 9.34 -11.09 -5.06
CA ASN A 656 9.28 -10.00 -4.11
C ASN A 656 10.68 -9.70 -3.55
N PRO A 657 11.27 -8.53 -3.81
CA PRO A 657 12.62 -8.18 -3.38
C PRO A 657 12.73 -7.98 -1.86
N THR A 658 11.63 -7.78 -1.14
CA THR A 658 11.60 -7.68 0.33
C THR A 658 12.03 -9.00 0.98
N VAL A 659 11.82 -10.12 0.30
CA VAL A 659 12.22 -11.44 0.80
C VAL A 659 13.71 -11.64 0.54
N PHE A 660 14.48 -11.73 1.63
CA PHE A 660 15.91 -12.03 1.63
C PHE A 660 16.20 -13.42 1.06
N GLY A 661 15.43 -14.41 1.51
CA GLY A 661 15.65 -15.81 1.17
C GLY A 661 14.85 -16.79 2.01
N TRP A 662 15.01 -18.06 1.68
CA TRP A 662 14.24 -19.19 2.16
C TRP A 662 15.12 -20.20 2.87
N GLU A 663 14.85 -20.39 4.14
CA GLU A 663 15.38 -21.47 4.93
C GLU A 663 14.40 -22.65 4.86
N LEU A 664 14.87 -23.83 4.44
CA LEU A 664 13.97 -24.98 4.27
C LEU A 664 13.40 -25.46 5.61
N TRP A 665 14.27 -25.56 6.62
CA TRP A 665 13.89 -26.09 7.93
C TRP A 665 14.71 -25.49 9.06
N ASN A 666 14.08 -25.11 10.17
CA ASN A 666 14.78 -24.74 11.38
C ASN A 666 15.22 -25.98 12.17
N GLU A 667 16.51 -26.10 12.47
CA GLU A 667 17.08 -27.20 13.26
C GLU A 667 16.78 -28.61 12.72
N ILE A 668 17.01 -28.83 11.41
CA ILE A 668 16.61 -30.08 10.74
C ILE A 668 17.24 -31.34 11.36
N ASN A 669 18.40 -31.23 12.00
CA ASN A 669 19.05 -32.33 12.72
C ASN A 669 18.34 -32.75 14.02
N SER A 670 17.26 -32.07 14.43
CA SER A 670 16.42 -32.43 15.59
C SER A 670 15.13 -33.15 15.21
N VAL A 671 14.87 -33.40 13.92
CA VAL A 671 13.71 -34.19 13.46
C VAL A 671 13.85 -35.67 13.80
N LYS A 672 12.74 -36.37 14.00
CA LYS A 672 12.72 -37.80 14.35
C LYS A 672 12.81 -38.73 13.13
N ALA A 673 13.86 -38.56 12.33
CA ALA A 673 14.17 -39.39 11.15
C ALA A 673 15.67 -39.73 11.08
N THR A 674 16.03 -40.72 10.26
CA THR A 674 17.41 -41.15 10.06
C THR A 674 18.24 -40.03 9.42
N LYS A 675 19.40 -39.69 10.02
CA LYS A 675 20.27 -38.59 9.55
C LYS A 675 20.60 -38.64 8.06
N LYS A 676 20.83 -39.85 7.52
CA LYS A 676 21.13 -40.05 6.08
C LYS A 676 19.95 -39.63 5.20
N VAL A 677 18.74 -40.06 5.54
CA VAL A 677 17.52 -39.76 4.78
C VAL A 677 17.26 -38.24 4.76
N VAL A 678 17.42 -37.60 5.91
CA VAL A 678 17.26 -36.13 6.03
C VAL A 678 18.32 -35.38 5.22
N LEU A 679 19.59 -35.83 5.23
CA LEU A 679 20.65 -35.20 4.44
C LEU A 679 20.41 -35.34 2.94
N ASP A 680 20.01 -36.54 2.48
CA ASP A 680 19.71 -36.78 1.07
C ASP A 680 18.50 -35.95 0.62
N TRP A 681 17.45 -35.88 1.45
CA TRP A 681 16.30 -35.01 1.21
C TRP A 681 16.68 -33.53 1.16
N THR A 682 17.54 -33.06 2.07
CA THR A 682 17.98 -31.66 2.11
C THR A 682 18.69 -31.28 0.83
N ARG A 683 19.59 -32.15 0.35
CA ARG A 683 20.32 -31.94 -0.91
C ARG A 683 19.35 -31.76 -2.09
N GLU A 684 18.32 -32.59 -2.16
CA GLU A 684 17.29 -32.50 -3.20
C GLU A 684 16.44 -31.24 -3.08
N MET A 685 15.97 -30.92 -1.87
CA MET A 685 15.06 -29.78 -1.67
C MET A 685 15.73 -28.42 -1.79
N LEU A 686 17.05 -28.31 -1.56
CA LEU A 686 17.79 -27.07 -1.85
C LEU A 686 17.72 -26.73 -3.34
N ILE A 687 17.87 -27.73 -4.22
CA ILE A 687 17.76 -27.58 -5.68
C ILE A 687 16.34 -27.15 -6.06
N GLU A 688 15.33 -27.86 -5.56
CA GLU A 688 13.91 -27.57 -5.83
C GLU A 688 13.53 -26.16 -5.34
N ALA A 689 13.99 -25.77 -4.15
CA ALA A 689 13.77 -24.44 -3.61
C ALA A 689 14.46 -23.37 -4.46
N LYS A 690 15.69 -23.59 -4.92
CA LYS A 690 16.37 -22.61 -5.78
C LYS A 690 15.64 -22.42 -7.11
N GLN A 691 15.11 -23.50 -7.68
CA GLN A 691 14.27 -23.43 -8.89
C GLN A 691 12.96 -22.66 -8.65
N ALA A 692 12.31 -22.88 -7.49
CA ALA A 692 11.10 -22.17 -7.11
C ALA A 692 11.34 -20.67 -6.79
N PHE A 693 12.54 -20.32 -6.31
CA PHE A 693 12.90 -18.98 -5.87
C PHE A 693 14.19 -18.47 -6.55
N PRO A 694 14.20 -18.28 -7.89
CA PRO A 694 15.44 -18.08 -8.65
C PRO A 694 16.20 -16.79 -8.31
N ARG A 695 15.51 -15.77 -7.81
CA ARG A 695 16.08 -14.45 -7.46
C ARG A 695 16.27 -14.23 -5.96
N GLN A 696 16.13 -15.29 -5.16
CA GLN A 696 16.24 -15.23 -3.70
C GLN A 696 17.23 -16.28 -3.22
N LEU A 697 17.78 -16.06 -2.03
CA LEU A 697 18.75 -16.98 -1.42
C LEU A 697 18.03 -18.20 -0.86
N VAL A 698 18.65 -19.37 -0.92
CA VAL A 698 18.15 -20.62 -0.35
C VAL A 698 19.20 -21.20 0.61
N MET A 699 18.76 -21.66 1.77
CA MET A 699 19.66 -22.12 2.83
C MET A 699 19.05 -23.17 3.76
N GLN A 700 19.90 -23.83 4.55
CA GLN A 700 19.49 -24.79 5.57
C GLN A 700 20.19 -24.51 6.91
N SER A 701 19.44 -24.50 8.02
CA SER A 701 20.00 -24.38 9.38
C SER A 701 20.06 -25.72 10.11
N LEU A 702 20.85 -25.74 11.19
CA LEU A 702 20.96 -26.87 12.12
C LEU A 702 20.82 -26.33 13.54
N GLY A 703 20.34 -27.16 14.45
CA GLY A 703 20.27 -26.86 15.87
C GLY A 703 21.64 -26.74 16.51
N SER A 704 21.64 -26.15 17.70
CA SER A 704 22.83 -25.63 18.38
C SER A 704 24.10 -26.47 18.22
N PHE A 705 25.17 -25.78 17.86
CA PHE A 705 26.52 -26.32 17.79
C PHE A 705 27.20 -26.21 19.15
N ASP A 706 26.86 -27.14 20.04
CA ASP A 706 27.23 -27.16 21.46
C ASP A 706 28.05 -28.40 21.88
N SER A 707 28.30 -29.33 20.95
CA SER A 707 29.11 -30.55 21.19
C SER A 707 29.99 -30.94 20.01
N LYS A 708 31.01 -31.77 20.27
CA LYS A 708 31.94 -32.26 19.22
C LYS A 708 31.23 -33.11 18.18
N ASP A 709 30.21 -33.86 18.59
CA ASP A 709 29.42 -34.71 17.69
C ASP A 709 28.65 -33.92 16.65
N LYS A 710 28.36 -32.64 16.91
CA LYS A 710 27.69 -31.74 15.94
C LYS A 710 28.62 -31.30 14.82
N ALA A 711 29.94 -31.24 15.03
CA ALA A 711 30.90 -30.72 14.06
C ALA A 711 30.83 -31.47 12.72
N SER A 712 30.78 -32.80 12.76
CA SER A 712 30.67 -33.63 11.56
C SER A 712 29.38 -33.36 10.77
N ILE A 713 28.25 -33.17 11.46
CA ILE A 713 26.96 -32.88 10.81
C ILE A 713 26.99 -31.49 10.20
N TYR A 714 27.47 -30.48 10.92
CA TYR A 714 27.63 -29.13 10.38
C TYR A 714 28.50 -29.14 9.13
N LYS A 715 29.68 -29.78 9.18
CA LYS A 715 30.57 -29.88 8.02
C LYS A 715 29.88 -30.50 6.80
N GLN A 716 29.06 -31.54 6.99
CA GLN A 716 28.34 -32.19 5.89
C GLN A 716 27.27 -31.29 5.24
N TYR A 717 26.47 -30.58 6.05
CA TYR A 717 25.40 -29.71 5.53
C TYR A 717 25.93 -28.40 4.95
N MET A 718 26.98 -27.83 5.55
CA MET A 718 27.61 -26.60 5.06
C MET A 718 28.34 -26.81 3.73
N ALA A 719 28.75 -28.05 3.43
CA ALA A 719 29.37 -28.42 2.16
C ALA A 719 28.38 -28.76 1.03
N LEU A 720 27.06 -28.63 1.26
CA LEU A 720 26.06 -28.85 0.20
C LEU A 720 26.13 -27.71 -0.83
N GLU A 721 26.22 -28.07 -2.12
CA GLU A 721 26.46 -27.13 -3.23
C GLU A 721 25.44 -25.97 -3.28
N ASP A 722 24.15 -26.30 -3.24
CA ASP A 722 23.02 -25.36 -3.31
C ASP A 722 22.66 -24.70 -1.96
N ASN A 723 23.46 -24.91 -0.91
CA ASN A 723 23.27 -24.22 0.36
C ASN A 723 24.02 -22.86 0.31
N GLU A 724 23.34 -21.82 -0.16
CA GLU A 724 23.98 -20.54 -0.54
C GLU A 724 24.52 -19.73 0.65
N ILE A 725 24.15 -20.07 1.89
CA ILE A 725 24.65 -19.40 3.11
C ILE A 725 25.03 -20.42 4.16
N LEU A 726 26.23 -20.27 4.73
CA LEU A 726 26.68 -21.07 5.85
C LEU A 726 26.12 -20.48 7.16
N GLN A 727 25.23 -21.21 7.81
CA GLN A 727 24.51 -20.72 9.00
C GLN A 727 24.78 -21.58 10.23
N VAL A 728 25.02 -20.93 11.37
CA VAL A 728 25.26 -21.61 12.65
C VAL A 728 24.37 -21.07 13.76
N HIS A 729 23.87 -21.99 14.58
CA HIS A 729 23.22 -21.69 15.85
C HIS A 729 24.23 -22.01 16.95
N ARG A 730 24.58 -21.05 17.80
CA ARG A 730 25.46 -21.31 18.95
C ARG A 730 25.12 -20.38 20.09
N TYR A 731 24.91 -20.96 21.27
CA TYR A 731 24.47 -20.24 22.45
C TYR A 731 25.48 -20.33 23.57
N LEU A 732 25.53 -19.28 24.39
CA LEU A 732 26.12 -19.34 25.72
C LEU A 732 25.23 -20.26 26.57
N ASP A 733 25.66 -21.49 26.76
CA ASP A 733 24.92 -22.57 27.44
C ASP A 733 25.83 -23.20 28.52
N PRO A 734 25.52 -23.05 29.82
CA PRO A 734 26.29 -23.66 30.90
C PRO A 734 26.29 -25.19 30.89
N GLY A 735 25.35 -25.83 30.20
CA GLY A 735 25.25 -27.28 30.01
C GLY A 735 25.89 -27.79 28.72
N ALA A 736 26.50 -26.93 27.89
CA ALA A 736 27.17 -27.36 26.67
C ALA A 736 28.44 -28.17 26.94
N GLU A 737 28.73 -29.14 26.05
CA GLU A 737 29.97 -29.89 26.09
C GLU A 737 31.16 -29.00 25.69
N LEU A 738 30.98 -28.15 24.67
CA LEU A 738 32.03 -27.25 24.20
C LEU A 738 32.33 -26.16 25.24
N GLU A 739 33.60 -26.08 25.66
CA GLU A 739 34.06 -25.04 26.60
C GLU A 739 33.83 -23.62 26.05
N VAL A 740 33.97 -23.43 24.75
CA VAL A 740 33.73 -22.13 24.10
C VAL A 740 32.28 -21.67 24.25
N ALA A 741 31.32 -22.61 24.26
CA ALA A 741 29.90 -22.35 24.48
C ALA A 741 29.57 -22.00 25.93
N LYS A 742 30.53 -22.18 26.86
CA LYS A 742 30.44 -21.70 28.24
C LYS A 742 31.24 -20.43 28.46
N GLY A 743 32.03 -19.99 27.47
CA GLY A 743 33.07 -18.98 27.57
C GLY A 743 32.58 -17.53 27.53
N ALA A 744 33.38 -16.65 26.93
CA ALA A 744 33.00 -15.27 26.69
C ALA A 744 32.19 -15.18 25.37
N MET A 745 31.21 -14.28 25.31
CA MET A 745 30.27 -14.21 24.18
C MET A 745 30.96 -13.83 22.86
N ASP A 746 31.91 -12.90 22.92
CA ASP A 746 32.76 -12.48 21.79
C ASP A 746 33.59 -13.66 21.24
N ILE A 747 34.22 -14.44 22.12
CA ILE A 747 34.99 -15.63 21.73
C ILE A 747 34.07 -16.70 21.14
N LEU A 748 32.93 -16.96 21.76
CA LEU A 748 31.94 -17.92 21.29
C LEU A 748 31.46 -17.60 19.87
N ALA A 749 31.09 -16.34 19.64
CA ALA A 749 30.55 -15.90 18.37
C ALA A 749 31.62 -15.88 17.27
N ALA A 750 32.83 -15.40 17.59
CA ALA A 750 33.98 -15.43 16.69
C ALA A 750 34.42 -16.85 16.32
N ASP A 751 34.41 -17.76 17.30
CA ASP A 751 34.73 -19.16 17.09
C ASP A 751 33.75 -19.84 16.13
N ALA A 752 32.45 -19.56 16.28
CA ALA A 752 31.43 -20.08 15.38
C ALA A 752 31.66 -19.63 13.93
N THR A 753 32.04 -18.36 13.73
CA THR A 753 32.41 -17.82 12.41
C THR A 753 33.62 -18.54 11.82
N ARG A 754 34.73 -18.64 12.58
CA ARG A 754 35.96 -19.28 12.09
C ARG A 754 35.76 -20.75 11.77
N GLU A 755 34.97 -21.46 12.57
CA GLU A 755 34.65 -22.86 12.33
C GLU A 755 33.93 -23.05 10.99
N LEU A 756 32.93 -22.23 10.68
CA LEU A 756 32.21 -22.29 9.40
C LEU A 756 33.09 -21.88 8.21
N LEU A 757 33.89 -20.82 8.37
CA LEU A 757 34.87 -20.41 7.35
C LEU A 757 35.90 -21.53 7.06
N SER A 758 36.17 -22.43 8.02
CA SER A 758 37.07 -23.56 7.79
C SER A 758 36.46 -24.70 6.95
N TYR A 759 35.14 -24.70 6.78
CA TYR A 759 34.44 -25.71 5.99
C TYR A 759 34.38 -25.35 4.51
N ASP A 760 34.19 -24.07 4.21
CA ASP A 760 34.10 -23.52 2.86
C ASP A 760 34.49 -22.03 2.91
N HIS A 761 35.38 -21.63 2.01
CA HIS A 761 35.96 -20.29 1.93
C HIS A 761 35.29 -19.38 0.90
N ASP A 762 34.29 -19.89 0.16
CA ASP A 762 33.65 -19.19 -0.94
C ASP A 762 32.12 -19.08 -0.74
N ARG A 763 31.68 -18.86 0.50
CA ARG A 763 30.26 -18.63 0.82
C ARG A 763 30.06 -17.68 1.99
N PRO A 764 28.95 -16.92 2.04
CA PRO A 764 28.68 -16.02 3.16
C PRO A 764 28.41 -16.81 4.44
N VAL A 765 29.11 -16.44 5.51
CA VAL A 765 28.88 -16.98 6.86
C VAL A 765 27.97 -16.05 7.64
N ILE A 766 26.90 -16.61 8.23
CA ILE A 766 25.98 -15.91 9.13
C ILE A 766 25.84 -16.70 10.44
N VAL A 767 26.06 -16.03 11.57
CA VAL A 767 25.72 -16.57 12.89
C VAL A 767 24.23 -16.33 13.14
N SER A 768 23.42 -17.21 12.53
CA SER A 768 21.97 -17.06 12.37
C SER A 768 21.18 -17.18 13.65
N GLU A 769 21.68 -17.83 14.69
CA GLU A 769 21.10 -17.77 16.03
C GLU A 769 22.20 -17.77 17.09
N VAL A 770 22.20 -16.72 17.91
CA VAL A 770 23.13 -16.58 19.03
C VAL A 770 22.45 -15.89 20.20
N GLY A 771 22.96 -16.13 21.40
CA GLY A 771 22.49 -15.54 22.63
C GLY A 771 22.89 -16.40 23.82
N ALA A 772 22.27 -16.15 24.98
CA ALA A 772 22.40 -16.98 26.17
C ALA A 772 21.12 -17.78 26.44
N VAL A 773 21.30 -19.02 26.90
CA VAL A 773 20.26 -19.96 27.32
C VAL A 773 20.56 -20.50 28.73
N GLU A 774 19.54 -21.05 29.40
CA GLU A 774 19.77 -21.92 30.56
C GLU A 774 20.31 -23.29 30.10
N ALA A 775 20.88 -24.06 31.04
CA ALA A 775 21.56 -25.33 30.78
C ALA A 775 20.77 -26.26 29.83
N HIS A 776 21.45 -26.81 28.81
CA HIS A 776 20.87 -27.71 27.81
C HIS A 776 19.70 -27.09 27.03
N HIS A 777 19.78 -25.79 26.75
CA HIS A 777 18.76 -25.03 26.03
C HIS A 777 17.37 -25.07 26.68
N ALA A 778 17.31 -25.14 28.02
CA ALA A 778 16.05 -25.21 28.77
C ALA A 778 15.19 -23.93 28.71
N GLY A 779 15.70 -22.84 28.15
CA GLY A 779 14.98 -21.57 27.96
C GLY A 779 15.91 -20.36 27.85
N PRO A 780 15.35 -19.14 27.77
CA PRO A 780 16.13 -17.91 27.80
C PRO A 780 16.96 -17.78 29.08
N SER A 781 18.21 -17.32 28.98
CA SER A 781 19.10 -17.19 30.14
C SER A 781 18.60 -16.13 31.13
N LYS A 782 18.76 -16.43 32.43
CA LYS A 782 18.56 -15.46 33.52
C LYS A 782 19.53 -14.28 33.49
N LEU A 783 20.61 -14.37 32.70
CA LEU A 783 21.53 -13.26 32.47
C LEU A 783 20.84 -12.06 31.81
N TYR A 784 19.83 -12.31 30.97
CA TYR A 784 19.12 -11.23 30.26
C TYR A 784 18.47 -10.23 31.21
N GLU A 785 17.94 -10.68 32.35
CA GLU A 785 17.32 -9.79 33.34
C GLU A 785 18.31 -8.79 33.94
N LYS A 786 19.59 -9.19 34.02
CA LYS A 786 20.67 -8.36 34.56
C LYS A 786 21.31 -7.47 33.49
N ASP A 787 21.27 -7.89 32.23
CA ASP A 787 21.99 -7.23 31.15
C ASP A 787 21.23 -6.03 30.54
N THR A 788 20.92 -5.05 31.39
CA THR A 788 20.21 -3.82 31.01
C THR A 788 21.00 -2.90 30.09
N LYS A 789 22.32 -3.13 29.94
CA LYS A 789 23.21 -2.35 29.06
C LYS A 789 23.49 -3.06 27.74
N GLY A 790 23.14 -4.34 27.60
CA GLY A 790 23.34 -5.12 26.38
C GLY A 790 24.79 -5.55 26.14
N VAL A 791 25.53 -5.96 27.17
CA VAL A 791 26.91 -6.46 27.07
C VAL A 791 26.98 -7.71 26.18
N LEU A 792 26.05 -8.66 26.35
CA LEU A 792 26.00 -9.85 25.49
C LEU A 792 25.62 -9.50 24.05
N LEU A 793 24.66 -8.58 23.86
CA LEU A 793 24.22 -8.10 22.55
C LEU A 793 25.36 -7.40 21.80
N HIS A 794 26.12 -6.56 22.50
CA HIS A 794 27.28 -5.89 21.92
C HIS A 794 28.32 -6.89 21.40
N ASP A 795 28.66 -7.89 22.23
CA ASP A 795 29.66 -8.89 21.86
C ASP A 795 29.20 -9.76 20.67
N LEU A 796 27.93 -10.18 20.65
CA LEU A 796 27.40 -11.01 19.56
C LEU A 796 27.20 -10.24 18.24
N LEU A 797 27.03 -8.92 18.27
CA LEU A 797 26.93 -8.12 17.05
C LEU A 797 28.31 -7.90 16.42
N PHE A 798 29.31 -7.53 17.22
CA PHE A 798 30.62 -7.14 16.70
C PHE A 798 31.51 -8.34 16.37
N ALA A 799 31.58 -9.35 17.23
CA ALA A 799 32.57 -10.42 17.09
C ALA A 799 32.46 -11.22 15.77
N PRO A 800 31.27 -11.61 15.28
CA PRO A 800 31.15 -12.36 14.03
C PRO A 800 31.69 -11.60 12.82
N PHE A 801 31.24 -10.35 12.62
CA PHE A 801 31.65 -9.54 11.49
C PHE A 801 33.17 -9.28 11.50
N PHE A 802 33.72 -8.88 12.66
CA PHE A 802 35.16 -8.66 12.81
C PHE A 802 36.00 -9.94 12.77
N SER A 803 35.36 -11.11 12.71
CA SER A 803 36.01 -12.41 12.48
C SER A 803 35.82 -12.94 11.05
N GLY A 804 35.26 -12.13 10.14
CA GLY A 804 35.10 -12.45 8.72
C GLY A 804 33.71 -12.92 8.30
N ALA A 805 32.69 -12.82 9.15
CA ALA A 805 31.32 -13.13 8.76
C ALA A 805 30.72 -12.08 7.82
N ALA A 806 29.73 -12.46 7.02
CA ALA A 806 29.03 -11.56 6.10
C ALA A 806 28.12 -10.54 6.81
N GLY A 807 27.91 -10.70 8.12
CA GLY A 807 27.11 -9.81 8.96
C GLY A 807 27.30 -10.05 10.45
N PRO A 808 26.63 -9.24 11.30
CA PRO A 808 26.63 -9.43 12.75
C PRO A 808 25.88 -10.71 13.16
N GLY A 809 26.04 -11.12 14.42
CA GLY A 809 25.26 -12.22 14.99
C GLY A 809 23.78 -11.87 15.16
N GLN A 810 22.91 -12.83 14.90
CA GLN A 810 21.46 -12.67 14.94
C GLN A 810 20.91 -13.18 16.28
N SER A 811 20.54 -12.24 17.15
CA SER A 811 20.03 -12.57 18.50
C SER A 811 18.70 -13.33 18.42
N TRP A 812 18.60 -14.45 19.13
CA TRP A 812 17.38 -15.25 19.23
C TRP A 812 16.31 -14.63 20.14
N HIS A 813 16.61 -14.35 21.41
CA HIS A 813 15.61 -13.98 22.42
C HIS A 813 15.22 -12.48 22.40
N TRP A 814 14.86 -11.91 21.23
CA TRP A 814 14.67 -10.46 21.06
C TRP A 814 13.64 -9.84 22.01
N HIS A 815 12.53 -10.51 22.29
CA HIS A 815 11.45 -10.00 23.14
C HIS A 815 11.78 -10.11 24.63
N HIS A 816 12.48 -11.17 25.06
CA HIS A 816 12.95 -11.32 26.44
C HIS A 816 14.14 -10.42 26.77
N TYR A 817 14.93 -10.04 25.76
CA TYR A 817 16.21 -9.34 25.96
C TYR A 817 16.23 -7.95 25.34
N ILE A 818 16.09 -7.85 24.00
CA ILE A 818 16.27 -6.59 23.26
C ILE A 818 15.12 -5.62 23.53
N ASP A 819 13.87 -6.00 23.27
CA ASP A 819 12.74 -5.08 23.44
C ASP A 819 12.47 -4.79 24.92
N ARG A 820 12.63 -5.80 25.79
CA ARG A 820 12.44 -5.67 27.25
C ARG A 820 13.31 -4.56 27.86
N HIS A 821 14.56 -4.44 27.39
CA HIS A 821 15.52 -3.48 27.91
C HIS A 821 15.79 -2.30 26.97
N ASN A 822 15.01 -2.18 25.89
CA ASN A 822 15.16 -1.14 24.85
C ASN A 822 16.60 -1.07 24.28
N LEU A 823 17.18 -2.21 23.95
CA LEU A 823 18.57 -2.34 23.50
C LEU A 823 18.76 -2.17 21.98
N TRP A 824 17.72 -1.75 21.25
CA TRP A 824 17.74 -1.60 19.80
C TRP A 824 18.88 -0.70 19.29
N TRP A 825 19.31 0.29 20.07
CA TRP A 825 20.40 1.22 19.72
C TRP A 825 21.74 0.53 19.44
N HIS A 826 21.97 -0.69 19.94
CA HIS A 826 23.19 -1.47 19.63
C HIS A 826 23.34 -1.78 18.14
N PHE A 827 22.24 -2.01 17.42
CA PHE A 827 22.27 -2.20 15.96
C PHE A 827 22.80 -0.93 15.26
N GLY A 828 22.42 0.24 15.76
CA GLY A 828 22.88 1.53 15.24
C GLY A 828 24.35 1.75 15.53
N ARG A 829 24.83 1.32 16.70
CA ARG A 829 26.27 1.37 17.03
C ARG A 829 27.10 0.49 16.12
N PHE A 830 26.62 -0.71 15.83
CA PHE A 830 27.27 -1.61 14.89
C PHE A 830 27.29 -1.02 13.48
N LYS A 831 26.15 -0.53 12.97
CA LYS A 831 26.06 0.12 11.66
C LYS A 831 27.01 1.30 11.52
N GLU A 832 27.10 2.15 12.55
CA GLU A 832 28.02 3.31 12.54
C GLU A 832 29.49 2.86 12.56
N ALA A 833 29.84 1.78 13.27
CA ALA A 833 31.19 1.24 13.31
C ALA A 833 31.71 0.79 11.93
N ILE A 834 30.83 0.28 11.08
CA ILE A 834 31.15 -0.23 9.75
C ILE A 834 30.77 0.73 8.62
N LYS A 835 30.48 1.99 8.95
CA LYS A 835 29.98 2.97 7.98
C LYS A 835 30.99 3.25 6.88
N GLY A 836 30.49 3.24 5.64
CA GLY A 836 31.29 3.47 4.44
C GLY A 836 32.29 2.36 4.16
N ILE A 837 32.07 1.16 4.70
CA ILE A 837 32.85 -0.04 4.39
C ILE A 837 32.11 -0.82 3.32
N ASP A 838 32.85 -1.18 2.28
CA ASP A 838 32.44 -2.16 1.28
C ASP A 838 33.27 -3.43 1.50
N PRO A 839 32.74 -4.46 2.18
CA PRO A 839 33.50 -5.66 2.47
C PRO A 839 33.85 -6.48 1.22
N ILE A 840 33.09 -6.32 0.12
CA ILE A 840 33.31 -7.05 -1.13
C ILE A 840 34.62 -6.57 -1.76
N THR A 841 34.80 -5.25 -1.86
CA THR A 841 36.00 -4.67 -2.46
C THR A 841 37.20 -4.68 -1.52
N GLU A 842 36.97 -4.52 -0.21
CA GLU A 842 38.04 -4.57 0.80
C GLU A 842 38.66 -5.97 0.91
N ASP A 843 37.88 -7.03 0.66
CA ASP A 843 38.37 -8.41 0.61
C ASP A 843 39.12 -8.79 1.90
N PHE A 844 38.43 -8.59 3.02
CA PHE A 844 39.05 -8.60 4.34
C PHE A 844 39.67 -9.95 4.70
N THR A 845 40.91 -9.90 5.21
CA THR A 845 41.54 -11.01 5.91
C THR A 845 41.38 -10.84 7.43
N PRO A 846 40.68 -11.75 8.12
CA PRO A 846 40.51 -11.68 9.57
C PRO A 846 41.77 -12.12 10.33
N LEU A 847 42.13 -11.39 11.39
CA LEU A 847 43.19 -11.73 12.34
C LEU A 847 42.67 -11.56 13.78
N PHE A 848 43.23 -12.35 14.70
CA PHE A 848 42.86 -12.30 16.11
C PHE A 848 44.11 -12.27 16.99
N LEU A 849 44.13 -11.35 17.96
CA LEU A 849 45.17 -11.23 18.98
C LEU A 849 44.51 -11.16 20.34
N GLU A 850 45.13 -11.75 21.35
CA GLU A 850 44.69 -11.66 22.74
C GLU A 850 45.90 -11.42 23.64
N ASP A 851 45.76 -10.46 24.55
CA ASP A 851 46.70 -10.26 25.66
C ASP A 851 45.97 -10.29 27.01
N GLN A 852 46.65 -9.86 28.07
CA GLN A 852 46.13 -9.90 29.46
C GLN A 852 44.94 -8.94 29.71
N ASN A 853 44.71 -7.99 28.81
CA ASN A 853 43.76 -6.91 28.94
C ASN A 853 42.74 -6.88 27.79
N PHE A 854 43.17 -7.19 26.56
CA PHE A 854 42.36 -7.01 25.37
C PHE A 854 42.31 -8.24 24.48
N ARG A 855 41.15 -8.40 23.86
CA ARG A 855 40.95 -9.18 22.64
C ARG A 855 40.82 -8.23 21.47
N ILE A 856 41.55 -8.50 20.40
CA ILE A 856 41.70 -7.59 19.27
C ILE A 856 41.33 -8.38 18.02
N TYR A 857 40.20 -8.01 17.42
CA TYR A 857 39.69 -8.59 16.18
C TYR A 857 39.98 -7.62 15.05
N ILE A 858 40.69 -8.08 14.02
CA ILE A 858 41.19 -7.23 12.94
C ILE A 858 40.66 -7.75 11.62
N LEU A 859 40.05 -6.87 10.82
CA LEU A 859 39.77 -7.08 9.41
C LEU A 859 40.74 -6.25 8.59
N LYS A 860 41.77 -6.90 8.03
CA LYS A 860 42.75 -6.24 7.16
C LYS A 860 42.24 -6.26 5.73
N GLY A 861 41.86 -5.10 5.21
CA GLY A 861 41.39 -4.92 3.84
C GLY A 861 42.45 -4.26 2.96
N LYS A 862 42.09 -4.03 1.69
CA LYS A 862 42.96 -3.39 0.69
C LYS A 862 43.18 -1.90 0.99
N SER A 863 42.13 -1.16 1.29
CA SER A 863 42.18 0.28 1.59
C SER A 863 41.91 0.61 3.04
N THR A 864 41.18 -0.26 3.74
CA THR A 864 40.82 -0.02 5.13
C THR A 864 41.23 -1.20 6.00
N THR A 865 41.81 -0.92 7.16
CA THR A 865 41.87 -1.90 8.25
C THR A 865 40.91 -1.50 9.36
N LEU A 866 40.01 -2.41 9.72
CA LEU A 866 39.10 -2.25 10.86
C LEU A 866 39.58 -3.10 12.02
N ILE A 867 39.60 -2.53 13.22
CA ILE A 867 40.01 -3.23 14.43
C ILE A 867 38.96 -3.02 15.49
N TRP A 868 38.47 -4.08 16.10
CA TRP A 868 37.64 -4.02 17.30
C TRP A 868 38.43 -4.53 18.49
N CYS A 869 38.74 -3.62 19.41
CA CYS A 869 39.43 -3.94 20.66
C CYS A 869 38.40 -4.08 21.78
N ARG A 870 38.36 -5.26 22.42
CA ARG A 870 37.43 -5.63 23.47
C ARG A 870 38.18 -5.87 24.78
N ASP A 871 37.81 -5.13 25.82
CA ASP A 871 38.36 -5.30 27.17
C ASP A 871 37.86 -6.59 27.82
N ILE A 872 38.79 -7.46 28.21
CA ILE A 872 38.50 -8.77 28.82
C ILE A 872 37.88 -8.60 30.22
N LYS A 873 38.17 -7.49 30.91
CA LYS A 873 37.75 -7.27 32.32
C LYS A 873 36.32 -6.73 32.45
N SER A 874 35.66 -6.40 31.34
CA SER A 874 34.27 -5.93 31.31
C SER A 874 33.36 -6.87 30.54
N GLY A 875 33.61 -8.18 30.65
CA GLY A 875 32.74 -9.21 30.10
C GLY A 875 31.50 -9.47 30.95
N TRP A 876 30.61 -10.33 30.44
CA TRP A 876 29.34 -10.67 31.09
C TRP A 876 29.53 -11.29 32.50
N ARG A 877 30.62 -12.03 32.74
CA ARG A 877 30.90 -12.61 34.08
C ARG A 877 31.14 -11.51 35.10
N GLN A 878 32.04 -10.57 34.80
CA GLN A 878 32.39 -9.49 35.72
C GLN A 878 31.22 -8.54 35.94
N GLU A 879 30.54 -8.13 34.87
CA GLU A 879 29.47 -7.13 34.99
C GLU A 879 28.14 -7.72 35.50
N LEU A 880 27.74 -8.91 35.01
CA LEU A 880 26.40 -9.47 35.31
C LEU A 880 26.40 -10.47 36.47
N LEU A 881 27.48 -11.24 36.67
CA LEU A 881 27.56 -12.18 37.79
C LEU A 881 28.19 -11.52 39.02
N GLU A 882 29.32 -10.85 38.85
CA GLU A 882 30.07 -10.25 39.97
C GLU A 882 29.63 -8.82 40.31
N GLY A 883 28.84 -8.17 39.46
CA GLY A 883 28.35 -6.80 39.67
C GLY A 883 29.44 -5.72 39.57
N LYS A 884 30.58 -6.03 38.96
CA LYS A 884 31.70 -5.09 38.80
C LYS A 884 31.47 -4.22 37.57
N GLU A 885 31.24 -2.92 37.77
CA GLU A 885 31.05 -2.01 36.64
C GLU A 885 32.30 -1.87 35.75
N ALA A 886 32.09 -1.75 34.44
CA ALA A 886 33.15 -1.44 33.48
C ALA A 886 33.87 -0.12 33.82
N LYS A 887 35.17 -0.23 34.08
CA LYS A 887 36.06 0.91 34.33
C LYS A 887 36.43 1.61 33.02
N LYS A 888 36.75 2.90 33.12
CA LYS A 888 37.33 3.64 32.01
C LYS A 888 38.78 3.21 31.85
N ILE A 889 39.16 2.89 30.62
CA ILE A 889 40.49 2.44 30.24
C ILE A 889 41.23 3.66 29.67
N LYS A 890 42.48 3.86 30.10
CA LYS A 890 43.30 5.03 29.77
C LYS A 890 44.71 4.61 29.39
N ASP A 891 45.42 5.49 28.68
CA ASP A 891 46.86 5.38 28.40
C ASP A 891 47.26 4.04 27.77
N ILE A 892 46.43 3.54 26.83
CA ILE A 892 46.68 2.26 26.16
C ILE A 892 47.50 2.46 24.90
N HIS A 893 48.63 1.76 24.87
CA HIS A 893 49.48 1.60 23.71
C HIS A 893 49.21 0.23 23.09
N LEU A 894 48.68 0.22 21.87
CA LEU A 894 48.44 -1.02 21.13
C LEU A 894 49.55 -1.21 20.10
N ASP A 895 50.34 -2.27 20.27
CA ASP A 895 51.34 -2.69 19.30
C ASP A 895 50.67 -3.41 18.13
N LEU A 896 50.77 -2.84 16.94
CA LEU A 896 50.22 -3.36 15.70
C LEU A 896 51.32 -3.52 14.64
N SER A 897 52.57 -3.72 15.06
CA SER A 897 53.73 -3.88 14.19
C SER A 897 53.55 -4.97 13.13
N LEU A 898 52.82 -6.05 13.47
CA LEU A 898 52.45 -7.13 12.54
C LEU A 898 51.61 -6.67 11.33
N LEU A 899 50.93 -5.53 11.42
CA LEU A 899 50.14 -4.97 10.32
C LEU A 899 51.01 -4.21 9.31
N GLY A 900 52.26 -3.88 9.66
CA GLY A 900 53.19 -3.17 8.78
C GLY A 900 52.79 -1.73 8.49
N LEU A 901 52.15 -1.05 9.46
CA LEU A 901 51.61 0.30 9.28
C LEU A 901 52.71 1.36 9.13
N GLU A 902 52.56 2.27 8.17
CA GLU A 902 53.50 3.37 7.97
C GLU A 902 53.36 4.45 9.07
N LYS A 903 54.48 5.12 9.37
CA LYS A 903 54.46 6.23 10.33
C LYS A 903 53.63 7.38 9.77
N GLY A 904 52.65 7.83 10.54
CA GLY A 904 51.77 8.95 10.16
C GLY A 904 50.48 8.55 9.45
N THR A 905 50.20 7.25 9.25
CA THR A 905 48.89 6.77 8.76
C THR A 905 47.77 7.31 9.65
N LYS A 906 46.68 7.79 9.02
CA LYS A 906 45.55 8.40 9.72
C LYS A 906 44.69 7.34 10.37
N ILE A 907 44.26 7.65 11.58
CA ILE A 907 43.44 6.76 12.40
C ILE A 907 42.22 7.52 12.92
N ASP A 908 41.06 6.92 12.75
CA ASP A 908 39.83 7.34 13.38
C ASP A 908 39.40 6.30 14.41
N PHE A 909 38.90 6.78 15.55
CA PHE A 909 38.44 5.95 16.65
C PHE A 909 36.94 6.12 16.83
N TYR A 910 36.21 5.02 16.87
CA TYR A 910 34.80 5.02 17.23
C TYR A 910 34.60 4.36 18.60
N LEU A 911 33.88 5.06 19.47
CA LEU A 911 33.57 4.66 20.84
C LEU A 911 32.10 4.18 20.92
N PRO A 912 31.81 2.88 20.74
CA PRO A 912 30.42 2.41 20.55
C PRO A 912 29.52 2.70 21.76
N TRP A 913 30.09 2.66 22.97
CA TRP A 913 29.35 2.87 24.21
C TRP A 913 29.02 4.33 24.51
N SER A 914 29.59 5.27 23.76
CA SER A 914 29.27 6.70 23.84
C SER A 914 28.80 7.32 22.53
N ASP A 915 28.77 6.53 21.45
CA ASP A 915 28.40 6.96 20.09
C ASP A 915 29.22 8.13 19.53
N LYS A 916 30.54 8.06 19.68
CA LYS A 916 31.41 9.18 19.31
C LYS A 916 32.56 8.71 18.45
N TRP A 917 32.73 9.41 17.34
CA TRP A 917 33.97 9.39 16.58
C TRP A 917 34.95 10.41 17.17
N GLN A 918 36.19 9.97 17.35
CA GLN A 918 37.34 10.82 17.64
C GLN A 918 38.33 10.65 16.49
N LYS A 919 38.53 11.72 15.72
CA LYS A 919 39.41 11.74 14.55
C LYS A 919 40.81 12.22 14.90
N GLY A 920 41.79 11.84 14.08
CA GLY A 920 43.12 12.45 14.11
C GLY A 920 44.16 11.73 14.96
N GLY A 921 44.05 10.41 15.13
CA GLY A 921 45.16 9.59 15.60
C GLY A 921 46.21 9.36 14.51
N THR A 922 47.44 9.05 14.91
CA THR A 922 48.53 8.70 13.99
C THR A 922 49.33 7.51 14.52
N VAL A 923 49.81 6.65 13.61
CA VAL A 923 50.73 5.57 13.94
C VAL A 923 52.10 6.12 14.33
N ALA A 924 52.65 5.67 15.45
CA ALA A 924 54.00 5.98 15.92
C ALA A 924 54.80 4.68 16.13
N ALA A 925 55.76 4.42 15.24
CA ALA A 925 56.65 3.25 15.30
C ALA A 925 55.92 1.89 15.35
N GLY A 926 54.86 1.71 14.54
CA GLY A 926 54.07 0.47 14.48
C GLY A 926 53.02 0.34 15.59
N SER A 927 52.93 1.30 16.50
CA SER A 927 51.96 1.30 17.61
C SER A 927 50.98 2.46 17.50
N ILE A 928 49.81 2.30 18.12
CA ILE A 928 48.74 3.30 18.17
C ILE A 928 48.36 3.61 19.62
N ASN A 929 48.09 4.89 19.90
CA ASN A 929 47.58 5.33 21.20
C ASN A 929 46.06 5.36 21.14
N LEU A 930 45.40 4.52 21.93
CA LEU A 930 43.94 4.51 21.98
C LEU A 930 43.45 5.63 22.89
N PRO A 931 42.39 6.37 22.49
CA PRO A 931 41.76 7.30 23.39
C PRO A 931 41.05 6.57 24.53
N ASP A 932 40.83 7.29 25.61
CA ASP A 932 40.03 6.90 26.75
C ASP A 932 38.67 6.26 26.36
N PHE A 933 38.43 4.98 26.69
CA PHE A 933 37.19 4.26 26.33
C PHE A 933 36.65 3.36 27.46
N LYS A 934 35.45 2.80 27.24
CA LYS A 934 34.85 1.77 28.11
C LYS A 934 34.43 0.56 27.27
N ARG A 935 34.67 -0.64 27.79
CA ARG A 935 34.31 -1.96 27.22
C ARG A 935 34.94 -2.29 25.88
N SER A 936 34.74 -1.46 24.86
CA SER A 936 35.34 -1.68 23.55
C SER A 936 35.52 -0.38 22.77
N ILE A 937 36.39 -0.44 21.77
CA ILE A 937 36.66 0.64 20.81
C ILE A 937 36.85 0.03 19.42
N VAL A 938 36.40 0.75 18.40
CA VAL A 938 36.70 0.44 17.01
C VAL A 938 37.74 1.41 16.49
N VAL A 939 38.76 0.89 15.83
CA VAL A 939 39.82 1.65 15.17
C VAL A 939 39.65 1.46 13.67
N LYS A 940 39.55 2.56 12.93
CA LYS A 940 39.53 2.56 11.47
C LYS A 940 40.81 3.20 10.98
N ILE A 941 41.59 2.44 10.22
CA ILE A 941 42.84 2.86 9.61
C ILE A 941 42.60 2.93 8.11
N SER A 942 42.80 4.11 7.52
CA SER A 942 42.77 4.30 6.07
C SER A 942 44.21 4.24 5.57
N ASN A 943 44.51 3.21 4.77
CA ASN A 943 45.83 2.98 4.20
C ASN A 943 46.11 3.91 3.01
#